data_AF-A0A2D4YDW6-F1
#
_entry.id   AF-A0A2D4YDW6-F1
#
_cell.length_a   1.000
_cell.length_b   1.000
_cell.length_c   1.000
_cell.angle_alpha   90.00
_cell.angle_beta   90.00
_cell.angle_gamma   90.00
#
_symmetry.space_group_name_H-M   'P 1'
#
loop_
_entity.id
_entity.type
_entity.pdbx_description
1 polymer ?
#
loop_
_entity_poly.entity_id
_entity_poly.type
_entity_poly.pdbx_seq_one_letter_code
_entity_poly.pdbx_strand_id
1 'polypeptide(L)'
;MKKITLIFVITLIYNFSFSQGNSIGSAEQFCSGGSGLVFPNVTGNPNGTSVGCLGSIPNPAYYFLQIDQPGDLNFTISQETAGGVGLDVDFIAWGPFPSIAAANAAITLTPCTPTACPNNTIDPLFYPYTADNITDCSYDLSATENMDITGALSGEIYVVLITNFSDLTGFITLQQTGGTGTTNCAPIPVCGGNFYDSGGNAGSYSNNETTTTTIYPDEIGGTVTIDFTAFNVLPGDVLTVYDGPDDTYPSLGTVASTPTSFTSTDATGTLTFVFTSDTSNVSTGWEADVSCTSPPPQPTCGSNFYDVGGSTSSYLNNETTTTTIYPTVVGGTVTVDFTTFNVLSGDVLTVYDGPDDTSPVLGTVTAAPSSFSSTNASGALTFVFTSNSSGISDGWESDVSCTVPPTCSSFFFDSGGSTGNYSNSESTTTTFYPDTVGDAITVTFTSFNTESNYDELYVYNGPNTSSPLLGVFSGNTIPGPFTSSDATGALTFVFDSDGSITYSGWEASLSCAPYVAPTVCGSTIYDSGGAGGNYANNEFTTTTLIPDVAGTAIVATFTAFNLENGWDYLEVFDGPNNTFPSLGSFTGATIPGPFTSSHPSGSLTFVFDSDGSFNYSGYAIDITCVNTCNLIITDTNYPLGSSDCDLDYVELTTNAPLPPPTNTIFSETFDTGGFPAGWSTINGGTGTTWIISNTSNAGGTANEVMLDWNSGFDNGSWILTSPAINITGETNLQLNYLHDLDHWSSSYLYSIYIETSTDNTNWTTRYSSINNSADIPATSNSHDISSHDGNTSLYIRFRFTGEAFGVFYWNIDNIEVLADGSPSPPHVTWSPESGLYTDSALTVPYVAGDYAGTVYAAPNGAQTYTATDQNSCTDMITVTFNKKLWNGTLGNTDWNIDTNWLPIGVPMNTNCIIIPDTGGYDPIIDGTTDGNGLNLTIENGATLTQQSNSTLTIVN
;
A
#
# COMPACT_ATOMS: atom_id res chain seq x y z
N MET A 1 80.58 24.79 33.33
CA MET A 1 79.11 24.93 33.29
C MET A 1 78.76 25.87 32.16
N LYS A 2 78.39 25.34 30.99
CA LYS A 2 77.89 26.10 29.84
C LYS A 2 76.56 25.46 29.45
N LYS A 3 75.51 26.28 29.42
CA LYS A 3 74.14 25.89 29.08
C LYS A 3 74.08 25.42 27.63
N ILE A 4 73.55 24.22 27.40
CA ILE A 4 73.17 23.70 26.08
C ILE A 4 71.67 23.99 25.95
N THR A 5 71.32 24.85 25.01
CA THR A 5 69.93 25.12 24.62
C THR A 5 69.47 24.00 23.70
N LEU A 6 68.49 23.21 24.14
CA LEU A 6 67.84 22.18 23.34
C LEU A 6 66.74 22.85 22.52
N ILE A 7 66.86 22.81 21.18
CA ILE A 7 65.82 23.26 20.24
C ILE A 7 64.82 22.12 20.12
N PHE A 8 63.58 22.35 20.55
CA PHE A 8 62.44 21.47 20.29
C PHE A 8 62.05 21.62 18.81
N VAL A 9 62.20 20.54 18.04
CA VAL A 9 61.62 20.43 16.69
C VAL A 9 60.15 20.08 16.89
N ILE A 10 59.27 21.04 16.61
CA ILE A 10 57.83 20.80 16.50
C ILE A 10 57.62 20.07 15.18
N THR A 11 57.32 18.77 15.24
CA THR A 11 56.74 18.01 14.12
C THR A 11 55.37 18.60 13.81
N LEU A 12 55.26 19.25 12.66
CA LEU A 12 54.00 19.68 12.07
C LEU A 12 53.24 18.41 11.66
N ILE A 13 52.18 18.07 12.39
CA ILE A 13 51.20 17.06 11.97
C ILE A 13 50.41 17.74 10.85
N TYR A 14 50.54 17.25 9.62
CA TYR A 14 49.66 17.64 8.52
C TYR A 14 48.29 17.02 8.83
N ASN A 15 47.31 17.85 9.21
CA ASN A 15 45.92 17.45 9.18
C ASN A 15 45.52 17.32 7.71
N PHE A 16 45.36 16.08 7.22
CA PHE A 16 44.54 15.87 6.04
C PHE A 16 43.10 16.21 6.45
N SER A 17 42.55 17.30 5.92
CA SER A 17 41.11 17.48 5.89
C SER A 17 40.60 16.54 4.81
N PHE A 18 40.06 15.39 5.22
CA PHE A 18 39.21 14.60 4.33
C PHE A 18 37.90 15.36 4.18
N SER A 19 37.48 15.59 2.94
CA SER A 19 36.12 16.00 2.66
C SER A 19 35.21 14.77 2.87
N GLN A 20 33.90 14.96 2.98
CA GLN A 20 32.96 13.85 3.13
C GLN A 20 31.86 14.09 2.11
N GLY A 21 31.58 13.08 1.27
CA GLY A 21 30.48 13.15 0.31
C GLY A 21 29.16 13.38 1.03
N ASN A 22 28.35 14.31 0.53
CA ASN A 22 27.04 14.65 1.10
C ASN A 22 25.87 14.09 0.28
N SER A 23 26.18 13.37 -0.80
CA SER A 23 25.27 12.71 -1.72
C SER A 23 25.97 11.52 -2.38
N ILE A 24 25.23 10.67 -3.10
CA ILE A 24 25.81 9.56 -3.87
C ILE A 24 26.74 10.09 -4.98
N GLY A 25 26.34 11.15 -5.70
CA GLY A 25 27.15 11.76 -6.75
C GLY A 25 28.45 12.42 -6.25
N SER A 26 28.52 12.78 -4.97
CA SER A 26 29.72 13.34 -4.33
C SER A 26 30.46 12.35 -3.41
N ALA A 27 30.11 11.07 -3.47
CA ALA A 27 30.69 10.03 -2.61
C ALA A 27 32.22 9.96 -2.80
N GLU A 28 32.96 9.79 -1.70
CA GLU A 28 34.42 9.72 -1.76
C GLU A 28 34.93 8.27 -1.86
N GLN A 29 36.02 8.06 -2.60
CA GLN A 29 36.61 6.74 -2.76
C GLN A 29 37.24 6.26 -1.45
N PHE A 30 36.82 5.11 -0.95
CA PHE A 30 37.55 4.36 0.07
C PHE A 30 38.45 3.31 -0.58
N CYS A 31 39.66 3.17 -0.06
CA CYS A 31 40.59 2.16 -0.54
C CYS A 31 41.38 1.50 0.61
N SER A 32 41.55 0.19 0.54
CA SER A 32 42.06 -0.68 1.61
C SER A 32 43.58 -0.84 1.66
N GLY A 33 44.32 0.03 0.98
CA GLY A 33 45.77 -0.06 0.73
C GLY A 33 46.73 0.02 1.93
N GLY A 34 46.28 -0.14 3.19
CA GLY A 34 47.20 -0.44 4.31
C GLY A 34 46.83 0.04 5.72
N SER A 35 45.75 0.81 5.90
CA SER A 35 45.23 1.20 7.22
C SER A 35 43.78 1.66 7.08
N GLY A 36 42.93 1.44 8.09
CA GLY A 36 41.54 1.93 8.08
C GLY A 36 41.45 3.43 7.81
N LEU A 37 40.42 3.86 7.08
CA LEU A 37 40.11 5.26 6.85
C LEU A 37 39.47 5.80 8.14
N VAL A 38 40.12 6.80 8.74
CA VAL A 38 39.62 7.47 9.95
C VAL A 38 39.24 8.90 9.60
N PHE A 39 37.99 9.27 9.84
CA PHE A 39 37.44 10.58 9.51
C PHE A 39 36.52 11.10 10.63
N PRO A 40 36.41 12.43 10.83
CA PRO A 40 35.44 12.98 11.77
C PRO A 40 34.02 12.64 11.30
N ASN A 41 33.11 12.30 12.21
CA ASN A 41 31.72 12.07 11.85
C ASN A 41 30.97 13.39 11.56
N VAL A 42 29.83 13.29 10.88
CA VAL A 42 28.92 14.43 10.65
C VAL A 42 28.07 14.65 11.91
N THR A 43 27.76 15.90 12.22
CA THR A 43 26.84 16.30 13.31
C THR A 43 26.01 17.51 12.89
N GLY A 44 24.82 17.66 13.46
CA GLY A 44 23.95 18.82 13.25
C GLY A 44 23.25 18.84 11.89
N ASN A 45 23.25 17.74 11.14
CA ASN A 45 22.44 17.57 9.93
C ASN A 45 21.17 16.78 10.28
N PRO A 46 19.98 17.43 10.32
CA PRO A 46 18.75 16.79 10.78
C PRO A 46 18.35 15.61 9.88
N ASN A 47 17.69 14.62 10.50
CA ASN A 47 17.22 13.37 9.88
C ASN A 47 16.83 13.51 8.40
N GLY A 48 17.50 12.75 7.53
CA GLY A 48 17.04 12.54 6.15
C GLY A 48 15.82 11.61 6.07
N THR A 49 15.43 11.27 4.84
CA THR A 49 14.34 10.34 4.53
C THR A 49 14.59 8.93 5.11
N SER A 50 13.55 8.11 5.20
CA SER A 50 13.71 6.68 5.54
C SER A 50 14.36 5.95 4.37
N VAL A 51 15.49 5.27 4.59
CA VAL A 51 16.28 4.62 3.53
C VAL A 51 16.52 3.15 3.86
N GLY A 52 16.13 2.25 2.95
CA GLY A 52 16.41 0.82 3.07
C GLY A 52 16.06 0.26 4.45
N CYS A 53 17.00 -0.45 5.07
CA CYS A 53 16.81 -1.03 6.41
C CYS A 53 16.96 -0.02 7.56
N LEU A 54 17.58 1.16 7.33
CA LEU A 54 17.96 2.10 8.38
C LEU A 54 16.79 2.88 8.97
N GLY A 55 15.67 3.02 8.23
CA GLY A 55 14.48 3.74 8.68
C GLY A 55 14.63 5.26 8.83
N SER A 56 15.85 5.77 9.11
CA SER A 56 16.25 7.17 9.07
C SER A 56 17.76 7.29 8.88
N ILE A 57 18.24 8.38 8.28
CA ILE A 57 19.67 8.62 8.04
C ILE A 57 20.15 9.94 8.68
N PRO A 58 20.24 10.03 10.02
CA PRO A 58 20.82 11.19 10.68
C PRO A 58 22.30 11.32 10.35
N ASN A 59 22.74 12.56 10.09
CA ASN A 59 24.16 12.88 9.90
C ASN A 59 24.89 11.94 8.90
N PRO A 60 24.43 11.83 7.65
CA PRO A 60 24.96 10.86 6.69
C PRO A 60 26.32 11.28 6.10
N ALA A 61 27.16 10.29 5.80
CA ALA A 61 28.38 10.43 5.01
C ALA A 61 28.45 9.34 3.93
N TYR A 62 28.78 9.73 2.68
CA TYR A 62 28.77 8.85 1.51
C TYR A 62 30.18 8.51 1.02
N TYR A 63 30.41 7.23 0.75
CA TYR A 63 31.65 6.66 0.21
C TYR A 63 31.37 5.70 -0.95
N PHE A 64 32.38 5.44 -1.78
CA PHE A 64 32.32 4.36 -2.76
C PHE A 64 33.59 3.50 -2.78
N LEU A 65 33.44 2.27 -3.25
CA LEU A 65 34.48 1.27 -3.39
C LEU A 65 34.54 0.87 -4.87
N GLN A 66 35.72 0.97 -5.50
CA GLN A 66 35.96 0.32 -6.79
C GLN A 66 36.78 -0.94 -6.57
N ILE A 67 36.36 -2.06 -7.15
CA ILE A 67 37.04 -3.33 -6.98
C ILE A 67 38.25 -3.43 -7.93
N ASP A 68 39.42 -3.73 -7.37
CA ASP A 68 40.65 -3.99 -8.13
C ASP A 68 40.79 -5.49 -8.40
N GLN A 69 40.98 -6.31 -7.35
CA GLN A 69 41.04 -7.77 -7.48
C GLN A 69 39.72 -8.41 -7.05
N PRO A 70 39.18 -9.35 -7.85
CA PRO A 70 37.91 -10.01 -7.54
C PRO A 70 38.01 -10.91 -6.30
N GLY A 71 36.90 -11.06 -5.59
CA GLY A 71 36.77 -11.89 -4.40
C GLY A 71 35.95 -11.23 -3.30
N ASP A 72 35.75 -11.95 -2.20
CA ASP A 72 34.99 -11.43 -1.06
C ASP A 72 35.77 -10.30 -0.35
N LEU A 73 35.06 -9.32 0.21
CA LEU A 73 35.62 -8.24 1.04
C LEU A 73 34.81 -8.15 2.34
N ASN A 74 35.50 -8.14 3.48
CA ASN A 74 34.87 -7.96 4.79
C ASN A 74 35.43 -6.67 5.41
N PHE A 75 34.54 -5.78 5.85
CA PHE A 75 34.87 -4.51 6.47
C PHE A 75 34.30 -4.40 7.87
N THR A 76 34.96 -3.61 8.71
CA THR A 76 34.46 -3.18 10.01
C THR A 76 34.30 -1.67 9.98
N ILE A 77 33.14 -1.20 10.44
CA ILE A 77 32.79 0.21 10.60
C ILE A 77 32.64 0.45 12.09
N SER A 78 33.39 1.40 12.64
CA SER A 78 33.32 1.72 14.08
C SER A 78 33.30 3.22 14.30
N GLN A 79 32.64 3.66 15.37
CA GLN A 79 32.57 5.06 15.72
C GLN A 79 32.85 5.30 17.21
N GLU A 80 33.72 6.27 17.50
CA GLU A 80 34.11 6.62 18.87
C GLU A 80 34.26 8.14 19.05
N THR A 81 33.95 8.64 20.25
CA THR A 81 34.33 10.00 20.65
C THR A 81 35.86 10.13 20.75
N ALA A 82 36.37 11.37 20.79
CA ALA A 82 37.79 11.62 21.07
C ALA A 82 38.28 11.03 22.42
N GLY A 83 37.37 10.65 23.31
CA GLY A 83 37.66 9.98 24.59
C GLY A 83 37.64 8.45 24.54
N GLY A 84 37.41 7.84 23.38
CA GLY A 84 37.30 6.38 23.23
C GLY A 84 35.98 5.77 23.71
N VAL A 85 34.94 6.60 23.84
CA VAL A 85 33.58 6.11 24.11
C VAL A 85 32.93 5.77 22.77
N GLY A 86 32.50 4.52 22.60
CA GLY A 86 31.77 4.07 21.42
C GLY A 86 30.47 4.83 21.21
N LEU A 87 30.18 5.19 19.97
CA LEU A 87 28.97 5.86 19.54
C LEU A 87 28.27 4.99 18.51
N ASP A 88 26.94 4.99 18.55
CA ASP A 88 26.08 4.25 17.62
C ASP A 88 26.39 4.59 16.15
N VAL A 89 26.66 3.58 15.33
CA VAL A 89 26.99 3.73 13.91
C VAL A 89 26.22 2.72 13.09
N ASP A 90 25.44 3.22 12.14
CA ASP A 90 24.64 2.39 11.24
C ASP A 90 25.08 2.61 9.79
N PHE A 91 24.95 1.59 8.95
CA PHE A 91 25.33 1.70 7.54
C PHE A 91 24.36 0.99 6.59
N ILE A 92 24.43 1.41 5.33
CA ILE A 92 23.85 0.68 4.20
C ILE A 92 24.83 0.70 3.03
N ALA A 93 24.96 -0.43 2.35
CA ALA A 93 25.83 -0.63 1.20
C ALA A 93 25.02 -1.11 0.00
N TRP A 94 25.27 -0.49 -1.15
CA TRP A 94 24.63 -0.81 -2.43
C TRP A 94 25.65 -1.20 -3.49
N GLY A 95 25.27 -2.10 -4.38
CA GLY A 95 26.05 -2.53 -5.53
C GLY A 95 25.74 -3.98 -5.95
N PRO A 96 26.42 -4.48 -6.98
CA PRO A 96 27.41 -3.76 -7.80
C PRO A 96 26.75 -2.79 -8.79
N PHE A 97 27.46 -1.71 -9.10
CA PHE A 97 27.13 -0.76 -10.16
C PHE A 97 28.29 -0.65 -11.15
N PRO A 98 28.02 -0.30 -12.43
CA PRO A 98 29.07 -0.05 -13.41
C PRO A 98 29.76 1.31 -13.20
N SER A 99 29.13 2.24 -12.47
CA SER A 99 29.68 3.58 -12.19
C SER A 99 28.97 4.29 -11.04
N ILE A 100 29.55 5.40 -10.56
CA ILE A 100 28.92 6.28 -9.56
C ILE A 100 27.66 6.95 -10.11
N ALA A 101 27.65 7.35 -11.38
CA ALA A 101 26.46 7.90 -12.01
C ALA A 101 25.32 6.86 -12.09
N ALA A 102 25.65 5.60 -12.40
CA ALA A 102 24.67 4.51 -12.39
C ALA A 102 24.14 4.23 -10.99
N ALA A 103 24.99 4.31 -9.96
CA ALA A 103 24.56 4.22 -8.57
C ALA A 103 23.63 5.38 -8.18
N ASN A 104 23.97 6.62 -8.56
CA ASN A 104 23.15 7.81 -8.32
C ASN A 104 21.80 7.75 -9.03
N ALA A 105 21.71 7.01 -10.15
CA ALA A 105 20.47 6.80 -10.90
C ALA A 105 19.59 5.70 -10.31
N ALA A 106 20.22 4.63 -9.83
CA ALA A 106 19.53 3.44 -9.39
C ALA A 106 19.07 3.53 -7.93
N ILE A 107 19.84 4.18 -7.05
CA ILE A 107 19.53 4.25 -5.62
C ILE A 107 18.45 5.32 -5.40
N THR A 108 17.21 4.87 -5.18
CA THR A 108 16.05 5.75 -5.01
C THR A 108 15.84 6.23 -3.58
N LEU A 109 16.62 5.71 -2.62
CA LEU A 109 16.50 5.98 -1.18
C LEU A 109 15.10 5.67 -0.62
N THR A 110 14.39 4.72 -1.24
CA THR A 110 13.03 4.34 -0.85
C THR A 110 13.07 3.40 0.36
N PRO A 111 12.19 3.57 1.37
CA PRO A 111 12.13 2.65 2.51
C PRO A 111 11.54 1.29 2.11
N CYS A 112 12.09 0.21 2.65
CA CYS A 112 11.50 -1.14 2.56
C CYS A 112 10.73 -1.49 3.85
N THR A 113 9.74 -2.39 3.74
CA THR A 113 9.02 -2.87 4.92
C THR A 113 9.91 -3.79 5.78
N PRO A 114 9.73 -3.85 7.12
CA PRO A 114 10.62 -4.61 8.01
C PRO A 114 10.71 -6.11 7.70
N THR A 115 9.69 -6.69 7.06
CA THR A 115 9.69 -8.09 6.59
C THR A 115 10.55 -8.33 5.34
N ALA A 116 10.94 -7.27 4.61
CA ALA A 116 11.68 -7.33 3.37
C ALA A 116 13.17 -6.93 3.51
N CYS A 117 13.59 -6.33 4.64
CA CYS A 117 14.96 -5.88 4.87
C CYS A 117 15.43 -6.26 6.29
N PRO A 118 15.97 -7.47 6.49
CA PRO A 118 16.46 -7.91 7.79
C PRO A 118 17.78 -7.23 8.09
N ASN A 119 18.08 -7.09 9.38
CA ASN A 119 19.37 -6.61 9.85
C ASN A 119 20.47 -7.65 9.58
N ASN A 120 21.61 -7.24 9.03
CA ASN A 120 22.86 -8.03 9.01
C ASN A 120 22.69 -9.44 8.41
N THR A 121 22.10 -9.53 7.20
CA THR A 121 21.97 -10.81 6.47
C THR A 121 23.16 -11.06 5.55
N ILE A 122 23.69 -12.29 5.61
CA ILE A 122 24.76 -12.79 4.74
C ILE A 122 24.23 -13.47 3.46
N ASP A 123 22.92 -13.47 3.23
CA ASP A 123 22.30 -14.05 2.04
C ASP A 123 22.06 -12.98 0.96
N PRO A 124 22.87 -12.94 -0.12
CA PRO A 124 22.77 -11.95 -1.18
C PRO A 124 21.47 -12.06 -2.01
N LEU A 125 20.65 -13.08 -1.79
CA LEU A 125 19.33 -13.25 -2.43
C LEU A 125 18.16 -12.80 -1.55
N PHE A 126 18.42 -12.34 -0.31
CA PHE A 126 17.35 -12.03 0.64
C PHE A 126 16.70 -10.66 0.41
N TYR A 127 17.45 -9.64 0.02
CA TYR A 127 16.89 -8.29 -0.21
C TYR A 127 16.04 -8.29 -1.50
N PRO A 128 14.70 -8.18 -1.43
CA PRO A 128 13.80 -8.46 -2.55
C PRO A 128 13.56 -7.26 -3.47
N TYR A 129 14.40 -6.21 -3.39
CA TYR A 129 14.29 -5.02 -4.24
C TYR A 129 15.39 -5.00 -5.29
N THR A 130 15.05 -5.45 -6.50
CA THR A 130 15.93 -5.44 -7.67
C THR A 130 16.26 -4.04 -8.22
N ALA A 131 15.72 -2.96 -7.64
CA ALA A 131 15.90 -1.59 -8.12
C ALA A 131 17.11 -0.87 -7.50
N ASP A 132 17.29 -0.97 -6.18
CA ASP A 132 18.34 -0.22 -5.45
C ASP A 132 19.65 -1.03 -5.26
N ASN A 133 19.66 -2.35 -5.52
CA ASN A 133 20.81 -3.25 -5.36
C ASN A 133 21.49 -3.19 -3.97
N ILE A 134 20.73 -3.36 -2.87
CA ILE A 134 21.30 -3.42 -1.52
C ILE A 134 22.15 -4.69 -1.38
N THR A 135 23.42 -4.53 -1.00
CA THR A 135 24.36 -5.62 -0.74
C THR A 135 24.42 -5.98 0.74
N ASP A 136 24.45 -4.98 1.62
CA ASP A 136 24.48 -5.19 3.07
C ASP A 136 23.94 -3.97 3.81
N CYS A 137 23.43 -4.15 5.03
CA CYS A 137 22.78 -3.11 5.80
C CYS A 137 22.69 -3.51 7.28
N SER A 138 23.01 -2.57 8.18
CA SER A 138 22.93 -2.77 9.62
C SER A 138 22.42 -1.54 10.35
N TYR A 139 21.56 -1.78 11.34
CA TYR A 139 20.96 -0.77 12.22
C TYR A 139 21.04 -1.17 13.71
N ASP A 140 22.09 -1.92 14.07
CA ASP A 140 22.29 -2.36 15.44
C ASP A 140 22.71 -1.16 16.30
N LEU A 141 22.27 -1.13 17.56
CA LEU A 141 22.69 -0.11 18.54
C LEU A 141 24.15 -0.31 19.01
N SER A 142 25.07 -0.51 18.06
CA SER A 142 26.45 -0.91 18.25
C SER A 142 27.39 0.19 17.80
N ALA A 143 28.48 0.40 18.55
CA ALA A 143 29.56 1.28 18.13
C ALA A 143 30.48 0.66 17.07
N THR A 144 30.22 -0.59 16.69
CA THR A 144 30.99 -1.33 15.69
C THR A 144 30.10 -2.31 14.95
N GLU A 145 30.09 -2.21 13.63
CA GLU A 145 29.32 -3.05 12.72
C GLU A 145 30.24 -3.67 11.65
N ASN A 146 29.78 -4.75 11.02
CA ASN A 146 30.52 -5.42 9.95
C ASN A 146 29.73 -5.29 8.65
N MET A 147 30.45 -5.00 7.56
CA MET A 147 29.92 -4.89 6.21
C MET A 147 30.59 -5.95 5.32
N ASP A 148 29.80 -6.81 4.69
CA ASP A 148 30.27 -7.91 3.86
C ASP A 148 29.87 -7.73 2.39
N ILE A 149 30.84 -7.87 1.48
CA ILE A 149 30.63 -7.89 0.03
C ILE A 149 31.13 -9.22 -0.51
N THR A 150 30.21 -10.07 -0.99
CA THR A 150 30.55 -11.41 -1.50
C THR A 150 30.62 -11.44 -3.02
N GLY A 151 31.64 -12.10 -3.58
CA GLY A 151 31.72 -12.38 -5.02
C GLY A 151 32.01 -11.18 -5.93
N ALA A 152 32.56 -10.10 -5.38
CA ALA A 152 32.86 -8.89 -6.15
C ALA A 152 33.82 -9.14 -7.33
N LEU A 153 33.56 -8.50 -8.47
CA LEU A 153 34.34 -8.56 -9.70
C LEU A 153 35.14 -7.28 -9.93
N SER A 154 36.29 -7.40 -10.61
CA SER A 154 37.14 -6.26 -10.96
C SER A 154 36.37 -5.21 -11.76
N GLY A 155 36.48 -3.95 -11.36
CA GLY A 155 35.82 -2.80 -11.98
C GLY A 155 34.45 -2.44 -11.40
N GLU A 156 33.82 -3.31 -10.60
CA GLU A 156 32.53 -3.02 -9.96
C GLU A 156 32.63 -1.86 -8.96
N ILE A 157 31.55 -1.11 -8.85
CA ILE A 157 31.39 0.00 -7.89
C ILE A 157 30.36 -0.38 -6.84
N TYR A 158 30.69 -0.13 -5.57
CA TYR A 158 29.77 -0.21 -4.44
C TYR A 158 29.70 1.15 -3.73
N VAL A 159 28.53 1.56 -3.28
CA VAL A 159 28.32 2.82 -2.54
C VAL A 159 27.96 2.48 -1.10
N VAL A 160 28.54 3.19 -0.14
CA VAL A 160 28.33 2.99 1.30
C VAL A 160 27.90 4.30 1.93
N LEU A 161 26.76 4.29 2.62
CA LEU A 161 26.29 5.39 3.46
C LEU A 161 26.49 4.98 4.92
N ILE A 162 27.14 5.85 5.69
CA ILE A 162 27.38 5.67 7.13
C ILE A 162 26.69 6.81 7.89
N THR A 163 26.01 6.50 8.98
CA THR A 163 25.25 7.46 9.77
C THR A 163 25.83 7.65 11.18
N ASN A 164 25.50 8.79 11.79
CA ASN A 164 25.80 9.07 13.19
C ASN A 164 24.49 9.38 13.95
N PHE A 165 23.84 8.33 14.44
CA PHE A 165 22.57 8.43 15.16
C PHE A 165 22.67 9.17 16.50
N SER A 166 23.85 9.15 17.13
CA SER A 166 24.05 9.82 18.42
C SER A 166 24.10 11.35 18.30
N ASP A 167 24.34 11.91 17.11
CA ASP A 167 24.60 13.34 16.87
C ASP A 167 25.72 13.92 17.77
N LEU A 168 26.63 13.06 18.22
CA LEU A 168 27.78 13.43 19.04
C LEU A 168 29.03 13.47 18.17
N THR A 169 29.89 14.45 18.44
CA THR A 169 31.17 14.58 17.74
C THR A 169 32.11 13.41 18.08
N GLY A 170 32.63 12.76 17.05
CA GLY A 170 33.52 11.61 17.13
C GLY A 170 34.27 11.35 15.82
N PHE A 171 34.81 10.15 15.70
CA PHE A 171 35.52 9.67 14.53
C PHE A 171 34.96 8.32 14.11
N ILE A 172 34.74 8.15 12.80
CA ILE A 172 34.40 6.88 12.18
C ILE A 172 35.68 6.25 11.63
N THR A 173 35.83 4.94 11.81
CA THR A 173 36.86 4.12 11.19
C THR A 173 36.20 3.08 10.30
N LEU A 174 36.46 3.16 9.00
CA LEU A 174 36.10 2.13 8.01
C LEU A 174 37.37 1.34 7.67
N GLN A 175 37.37 0.03 7.88
CA GLN A 175 38.56 -0.80 7.69
C GLN A 175 38.22 -2.14 7.06
N GLN A 176 38.91 -2.53 5.99
CA GLN A 176 38.86 -3.91 5.51
C GLN A 176 39.58 -4.83 6.52
N THR A 177 38.86 -5.81 7.04
CA THR A 177 39.34 -6.75 8.07
C THR A 177 39.49 -8.17 7.55
N GLY A 178 38.92 -8.50 6.39
CA GLY A 178 38.98 -9.82 5.77
C GLY A 178 38.70 -9.82 4.26
N GLY A 179 38.60 -11.03 3.69
CA GLY A 179 38.30 -11.25 2.29
C GLY A 179 39.52 -11.53 1.39
N THR A 180 39.27 -12.01 0.16
CA THR A 180 40.30 -12.24 -0.86
C THR A 180 40.37 -11.13 -1.91
N GLY A 181 39.36 -10.26 -2.00
CA GLY A 181 39.31 -9.13 -2.92
C GLY A 181 40.10 -7.91 -2.41
N THR A 182 40.38 -6.98 -3.31
CA THR A 182 41.02 -5.68 -3.00
C THR A 182 40.29 -4.53 -3.68
N THR A 183 40.38 -3.34 -3.11
CA THR A 183 39.85 -2.10 -3.71
C THR A 183 40.92 -1.37 -4.53
N ASN A 184 40.55 -0.76 -5.65
CA ASN A 184 41.41 0.11 -6.44
C ASN A 184 41.74 1.37 -5.65
N CYS A 185 43.04 1.72 -5.60
CA CYS A 185 43.56 2.90 -4.89
C CYS A 185 44.08 3.98 -5.86
N ALA A 186 43.94 3.79 -7.18
CA ALA A 186 44.29 4.82 -8.15
C ALA A 186 43.27 5.97 -8.05
N PRO A 187 43.71 7.25 -8.05
CA PRO A 187 42.80 8.38 -8.11
C PRO A 187 41.97 8.31 -9.40
N ILE A 188 40.66 8.15 -9.27
CA ILE A 188 39.75 8.24 -10.41
C ILE A 188 39.55 9.73 -10.73
N PRO A 189 39.67 10.17 -12.00
CA PRO A 189 39.38 11.55 -12.36
C PRO A 189 37.90 11.85 -12.10
N VAL A 190 37.64 12.82 -11.25
CA VAL A 190 36.29 13.31 -10.91
C VAL A 190 36.12 14.75 -11.40
N CYS A 191 34.88 15.20 -11.53
CA CYS A 191 34.56 16.57 -11.90
C CYS A 191 35.22 17.59 -10.96
N GLY A 192 35.79 18.66 -11.52
CA GLY A 192 36.58 19.65 -10.80
C GLY A 192 38.02 19.22 -10.47
N GLY A 193 38.41 17.99 -10.82
CA GLY A 193 39.75 17.44 -10.63
C GLY A 193 40.62 17.46 -11.89
N ASN A 194 41.76 16.77 -11.81
CA ASN A 194 42.70 16.61 -12.90
C ASN A 194 42.77 15.15 -13.37
N PHE A 195 42.85 14.95 -14.68
CA PHE A 195 43.05 13.66 -15.34
C PHE A 195 44.49 13.54 -15.85
N TYR A 196 45.20 12.51 -15.39
CA TYR A 196 46.60 12.22 -15.72
C TYR A 196 46.75 10.88 -16.42
N ASP A 197 47.91 10.65 -17.04
CA ASP A 197 48.33 9.31 -17.44
C ASP A 197 48.71 8.43 -16.23
N SER A 198 49.06 7.17 -16.50
CA SER A 198 49.41 6.18 -15.47
C SER A 198 50.64 6.51 -14.62
N GLY A 199 51.50 7.43 -15.08
CA GLY A 199 52.60 7.98 -14.30
C GLY A 199 52.16 9.04 -13.29
N GLY A 200 50.93 9.55 -13.37
CA GLY A 200 50.42 10.67 -12.59
C GLY A 200 51.11 12.00 -12.91
N ASN A 201 50.81 13.05 -12.12
CA ASN A 201 51.22 14.44 -12.36
C ASN A 201 52.73 14.67 -12.63
N ALA A 202 53.62 13.82 -12.08
CA ALA A 202 55.07 14.00 -12.22
C ALA A 202 55.79 12.80 -12.87
N GLY A 203 55.04 11.81 -13.34
CA GLY A 203 55.59 10.56 -13.87
C GLY A 203 55.62 10.50 -15.40
N SER A 204 55.96 9.33 -15.91
CA SER A 204 55.82 8.98 -17.32
C SER A 204 55.00 7.71 -17.39
N TYR A 205 54.16 7.59 -18.42
CA TYR A 205 53.37 6.38 -18.67
C TYR A 205 54.27 5.16 -18.89
N SER A 206 53.73 3.94 -18.78
CA SER A 206 54.52 2.71 -18.95
C SER A 206 54.54 2.22 -20.40
N ASN A 207 55.56 1.45 -20.79
CA ASN A 207 55.57 0.73 -22.08
C ASN A 207 54.63 -0.49 -22.03
N ASN A 208 54.05 -0.87 -23.17
CA ASN A 208 53.09 -1.97 -23.34
C ASN A 208 51.87 -1.85 -22.42
N GLU A 209 51.40 -0.62 -22.23
CA GLU A 209 50.26 -0.33 -21.40
C GLU A 209 49.02 -0.15 -22.28
N THR A 210 47.91 -0.73 -21.84
CA THR A 210 46.59 -0.40 -22.34
C THR A 210 45.76 0.03 -21.13
N THR A 211 45.33 1.28 -21.10
CA THR A 211 44.45 1.79 -20.05
C THR A 211 43.17 2.34 -20.63
N THR A 212 42.07 2.01 -19.97
CA THR A 212 40.74 2.56 -20.26
C THR A 212 40.30 3.35 -19.03
N THR A 213 39.92 4.61 -19.21
CA THR A 213 39.41 5.47 -18.15
C THR A 213 38.10 6.10 -18.62
N THR A 214 37.04 5.92 -17.85
CA THR A 214 35.73 6.53 -18.12
C THR A 214 35.44 7.57 -17.06
N ILE A 215 35.06 8.78 -17.49
CA ILE A 215 34.71 9.90 -16.61
C ILE A 215 33.22 10.16 -16.76
N TYR A 216 32.55 10.24 -15.61
CA TYR A 216 31.10 10.43 -15.49
C TYR A 216 30.79 11.85 -14.99
N PRO A 217 29.64 12.43 -15.37
CA PRO A 217 29.18 13.70 -14.80
C PRO A 217 28.73 13.49 -13.34
N ASP A 218 28.76 14.57 -12.54
CA ASP A 218 28.32 14.54 -11.14
C ASP A 218 26.81 14.26 -10.98
N GLU A 219 26.02 14.66 -11.98
CA GLU A 219 24.57 14.53 -12.01
C GLU A 219 24.11 13.92 -13.35
N ILE A 220 23.06 13.11 -13.29
CA ILE A 220 22.47 12.45 -14.48
C ILE A 220 21.88 13.53 -15.40
N GLY A 221 22.19 13.46 -16.70
CA GLY A 221 21.83 14.50 -17.65
C GLY A 221 22.80 15.69 -17.67
N GLY A 222 23.82 15.69 -16.81
CA GLY A 222 24.97 16.56 -16.93
C GLY A 222 25.91 16.14 -18.05
N THR A 223 26.86 16.99 -18.42
CA THR A 223 27.91 16.67 -19.40
C THR A 223 29.31 16.77 -18.80
N VAL A 224 30.23 15.95 -19.30
CA VAL A 224 31.66 16.01 -18.96
C VAL A 224 32.43 16.74 -20.05
N THR A 225 33.23 17.72 -19.66
CA THR A 225 34.20 18.42 -20.50
C THR A 225 35.63 18.18 -19.99
N ILE A 226 36.50 17.70 -20.88
CA ILE A 226 37.92 17.46 -20.62
C ILE A 226 38.76 18.44 -21.42
N ASP A 227 39.56 19.24 -20.72
CA ASP A 227 40.47 20.23 -21.29
C ASP A 227 41.92 19.80 -21.08
N PHE A 228 42.59 19.32 -22.13
CA PHE A 228 44.00 18.93 -22.04
C PHE A 228 44.90 20.17 -21.93
N THR A 229 45.53 20.34 -20.77
CA THR A 229 46.44 21.45 -20.47
C THR A 229 47.89 21.11 -20.82
N ALA A 230 48.28 19.84 -20.75
CA ALA A 230 49.55 19.31 -21.24
C ALA A 230 49.37 17.97 -21.97
N PHE A 231 50.12 17.75 -23.06
CA PHE A 231 50.09 16.48 -23.79
C PHE A 231 51.43 16.25 -24.50
N ASN A 232 52.09 15.15 -24.14
CA ASN A 232 53.41 14.77 -24.62
C ASN A 232 53.52 13.24 -24.71
N VAL A 233 52.73 12.67 -25.62
CA VAL A 233 52.71 11.24 -25.96
C VAL A 233 53.59 11.00 -27.19
N LEU A 234 54.41 9.95 -27.19
CA LEU A 234 55.39 9.69 -28.24
C LEU A 234 54.75 9.14 -29.53
N PRO A 235 55.38 9.35 -30.70
CA PRO A 235 54.92 8.75 -31.95
C PRO A 235 54.98 7.21 -31.89
N GLY A 236 53.82 6.56 -31.89
CA GLY A 236 53.69 5.10 -31.70
C GLY A 236 52.62 4.76 -30.64
N ASP A 237 52.40 5.68 -29.70
CA ASP A 237 51.42 5.59 -28.63
C ASP A 237 50.17 6.44 -28.98
N VAL A 238 48.98 6.03 -28.52
CA VAL A 238 47.70 6.64 -28.92
C VAL A 238 46.74 6.77 -27.73
N LEU A 239 46.20 7.97 -27.51
CA LEU A 239 45.04 8.23 -26.66
C LEU A 239 43.81 8.52 -27.55
N THR A 240 42.80 7.65 -27.49
CA THR A 240 41.53 7.78 -28.23
C THR A 240 40.41 8.16 -27.28
N VAL A 241 39.55 9.08 -27.70
CA VAL A 241 38.38 9.55 -26.94
C VAL A 241 37.10 9.02 -27.57
N TYR A 242 36.19 8.54 -26.75
CA TYR A 242 34.89 7.98 -27.12
C TYR A 242 33.78 8.72 -26.37
N ASP A 243 32.68 9.00 -27.09
CA ASP A 243 31.51 9.74 -26.60
C ASP A 243 30.49 8.79 -25.95
N GLY A 244 30.81 8.33 -24.75
CA GLY A 244 30.00 7.35 -24.04
C GLY A 244 30.81 6.50 -23.05
N PRO A 245 30.15 5.54 -22.38
CA PRO A 245 30.70 4.81 -21.23
C PRO A 245 31.77 3.77 -21.59
N ASP A 246 31.95 3.41 -22.86
CA ASP A 246 32.96 2.46 -23.31
C ASP A 246 33.45 2.72 -24.75
N ASP A 247 34.34 1.85 -25.26
CA ASP A 247 34.98 1.97 -26.58
C ASP A 247 34.12 1.46 -27.75
N THR A 248 32.89 1.01 -27.49
CA THR A 248 31.88 0.67 -28.51
C THR A 248 31.10 1.90 -28.99
N TYR A 249 31.17 3.01 -28.24
CA TYR A 249 30.52 4.28 -28.57
C TYR A 249 31.27 5.04 -29.68
N PRO A 250 30.66 6.07 -30.30
CA PRO A 250 31.32 6.85 -31.35
C PRO A 250 32.63 7.49 -30.86
N SER A 251 33.72 7.31 -31.60
CA SER A 251 34.99 7.97 -31.30
C SER A 251 34.92 9.46 -31.67
N LEU A 252 35.27 10.34 -30.72
CA LEU A 252 35.47 11.77 -30.94
C LEU A 252 36.83 12.09 -31.59
N GLY A 253 37.71 11.11 -31.68
CA GLY A 253 39.02 11.19 -32.31
C GLY A 253 40.18 10.84 -31.36
N THR A 254 41.40 11.07 -31.83
CA THR A 254 42.63 10.88 -31.04
C THR A 254 43.21 12.21 -30.60
N VAL A 255 43.77 12.25 -29.40
CA VAL A 255 44.43 13.45 -28.87
C VAL A 255 45.83 13.55 -29.47
N ALA A 256 46.11 14.66 -30.17
CA ALA A 256 47.37 14.83 -30.92
C ALA A 256 48.22 16.02 -30.45
N SER A 257 47.63 17.02 -29.77
CA SER A 257 48.32 18.22 -29.30
C SER A 257 47.49 18.97 -28.26
N THR A 258 48.09 19.93 -27.55
CA THR A 258 47.35 20.90 -26.71
C THR A 258 47.37 22.32 -27.29
N PRO A 259 46.35 23.15 -26.99
CA PRO A 259 45.12 22.80 -26.27
C PRO A 259 44.13 22.03 -27.15
N THR A 260 43.50 21.00 -26.59
CA THR A 260 42.38 20.28 -27.21
C THR A 260 41.36 19.98 -26.12
N SER A 261 40.09 20.19 -26.42
CA SER A 261 38.97 19.99 -25.51
C SER A 261 37.99 18.97 -26.10
N PHE A 262 37.42 18.12 -25.26
CA PHE A 262 36.34 17.21 -25.61
C PHE A 262 35.16 17.42 -24.66
N THR A 263 33.94 17.39 -25.16
CA THR A 263 32.72 17.45 -24.35
C THR A 263 31.82 16.32 -24.78
N SER A 264 31.27 15.58 -23.81
CA SER A 264 30.31 14.51 -24.09
C SER A 264 29.08 15.05 -24.80
N THR A 265 28.63 14.38 -25.87
CA THR A 265 27.38 14.70 -26.58
C THR A 265 26.38 13.54 -26.58
N ASP A 266 26.77 12.38 -26.05
CA ASP A 266 25.88 11.25 -25.79
C ASP A 266 25.04 11.49 -24.51
N ALA A 267 23.81 10.97 -24.50
CA ALA A 267 22.86 11.11 -23.40
C ALA A 267 23.38 10.60 -22.03
N THR A 268 24.39 9.74 -22.01
CA THR A 268 25.05 9.33 -20.76
C THR A 268 25.85 10.46 -20.11
N GLY A 269 26.22 11.49 -20.86
CA GLY A 269 27.06 12.60 -20.40
C GLY A 269 28.51 12.23 -20.15
N THR A 270 28.95 11.05 -20.59
CA THR A 270 30.25 10.45 -20.23
C THR A 270 31.30 10.56 -21.35
N LEU A 271 32.58 10.47 -20.96
CA LEU A 271 33.69 10.33 -21.91
C LEU A 271 34.59 9.16 -21.52
N THR A 272 34.90 8.29 -22.49
CA THR A 272 35.84 7.18 -22.31
C THR A 272 37.14 7.43 -23.06
N PHE A 273 38.26 7.18 -22.38
CA PHE A 273 39.62 7.38 -22.84
C PHE A 273 40.33 6.05 -22.91
N VAL A 274 40.79 5.66 -24.10
CA VAL A 274 41.59 4.45 -24.31
C VAL A 274 43.00 4.84 -24.73
N PHE A 275 43.96 4.60 -23.84
CA PHE A 275 45.38 4.79 -24.10
C PHE A 275 46.07 3.48 -24.42
N THR A 276 46.93 3.47 -25.44
CA THR A 276 47.79 2.33 -25.79
C THR A 276 49.22 2.81 -26.02
N SER A 277 50.19 2.17 -25.36
CA SER A 277 51.63 2.42 -25.57
C SER A 277 52.37 1.22 -26.16
N ASP A 278 53.42 1.52 -26.92
CA ASP A 278 54.25 0.52 -27.58
C ASP A 278 55.35 -0.05 -26.65
N THR A 279 56.23 -0.90 -27.20
CA THR A 279 57.28 -1.59 -26.44
C THR A 279 58.45 -0.70 -25.99
N SER A 280 58.55 0.56 -26.43
CA SER A 280 59.78 1.35 -26.38
C SER A 280 59.61 2.86 -26.16
N ASN A 281 60.37 3.36 -25.19
CA ASN A 281 60.42 4.77 -24.77
C ASN A 281 59.10 5.26 -24.15
N VAL A 282 59.22 6.05 -23.10
CA VAL A 282 58.09 6.67 -22.40
C VAL A 282 58.28 8.17 -22.38
N SER A 283 57.21 8.91 -22.14
CA SER A 283 57.24 10.36 -22.03
C SER A 283 56.32 10.83 -20.90
N THR A 284 56.33 12.13 -20.61
CA THR A 284 55.60 12.75 -19.49
C THR A 284 54.07 12.72 -19.63
N GLY A 285 53.53 12.03 -20.64
CA GLY A 285 52.10 11.80 -20.80
C GLY A 285 51.26 13.07 -20.91
N TRP A 286 50.17 13.15 -20.15
CA TRP A 286 49.20 14.24 -20.23
C TRP A 286 48.69 14.71 -18.87
N GLU A 287 48.21 15.95 -18.88
CA GLU A 287 47.42 16.55 -17.81
C GLU A 287 46.20 17.21 -18.46
N ALA A 288 45.02 16.95 -17.90
CA ALA A 288 43.78 17.57 -18.32
C ALA A 288 42.94 18.01 -17.11
N ASP A 289 42.21 19.11 -17.26
CA ASP A 289 41.21 19.56 -16.30
C ASP A 289 39.87 18.88 -16.62
N VAL A 290 39.17 18.40 -15.58
CA VAL A 290 37.83 17.80 -15.69
C VAL A 290 36.81 18.83 -15.21
N SER A 291 35.83 19.17 -16.05
CA SER A 291 34.71 20.03 -15.68
C SER A 291 33.39 19.37 -16.06
N CYS A 292 32.37 19.60 -15.25
CA CYS A 292 31.05 19.01 -15.46
C CYS A 292 29.96 20.08 -15.34
N THR A 293 28.86 19.86 -16.03
CA THR A 293 27.65 20.69 -15.91
C THR A 293 26.54 19.91 -15.24
N SER A 294 25.73 20.59 -14.44
CA SER A 294 24.49 20.02 -13.90
C SER A 294 23.38 20.05 -14.97
N PRO A 295 22.45 19.08 -14.98
CA PRO A 295 21.23 19.18 -15.77
C PRO A 295 20.40 20.42 -15.37
N PRO A 296 19.50 20.89 -16.25
CA PRO A 296 18.55 21.95 -15.94
C PRO A 296 17.60 21.54 -14.79
N PRO A 297 17.17 22.48 -13.94
CA PRO A 297 16.20 22.19 -12.89
C PRO A 297 14.86 21.74 -13.48
N GLN A 298 14.20 20.80 -12.80
CA GLN A 298 12.88 20.32 -13.20
C GLN A 298 11.86 21.48 -13.24
N PRO A 299 11.05 21.59 -14.31
CA PRO A 299 10.11 22.68 -14.45
C PRO A 299 8.97 22.59 -13.43
N THR A 300 8.54 23.74 -12.93
CA THR A 300 7.43 23.88 -12.00
C THR A 300 6.51 25.01 -12.46
N CYS A 301 5.31 25.09 -11.90
CA CYS A 301 4.40 26.19 -12.20
C CYS A 301 5.05 27.56 -11.98
N GLY A 302 5.05 28.40 -13.01
CA GLY A 302 5.68 29.72 -13.01
C GLY A 302 7.16 29.74 -13.41
N SER A 303 7.75 28.59 -13.76
CA SER A 303 9.10 28.50 -14.31
C SER A 303 9.09 28.39 -15.84
N ASN A 304 10.28 28.47 -16.42
CA ASN A 304 10.51 28.07 -17.80
C ASN A 304 10.77 26.56 -17.89
N PHE A 305 10.43 25.95 -19.03
CA PHE A 305 10.73 24.56 -19.36
C PHE A 305 11.58 24.49 -20.65
N TYR A 306 12.73 23.80 -20.54
CA TYR A 306 13.77 23.65 -21.56
C TYR A 306 14.03 22.17 -21.83
N ASP A 307 14.78 21.86 -22.90
CA ASP A 307 15.44 20.57 -23.05
C ASP A 307 16.60 20.40 -22.06
N VAL A 308 17.26 19.24 -22.05
CA VAL A 308 18.38 18.94 -21.12
C VAL A 308 19.61 19.81 -21.30
N GLY A 309 19.78 20.49 -22.45
CA GLY A 309 20.82 21.50 -22.64
C GLY A 309 20.53 22.81 -21.88
N GLY A 310 19.30 22.98 -21.39
CA GLY A 310 18.84 24.19 -20.72
C GLY A 310 18.78 25.39 -21.66
N SER A 311 18.77 26.60 -21.10
CA SER A 311 18.57 27.84 -21.88
C SER A 311 19.72 28.22 -22.84
N THR A 312 20.85 27.53 -22.81
CA THR A 312 22.08 27.95 -23.51
C THR A 312 22.79 26.87 -24.33
N SER A 313 22.44 25.60 -24.16
CA SER A 313 23.11 24.48 -24.83
C SER A 313 22.12 23.65 -25.62
N SER A 314 22.60 22.91 -26.61
CA SER A 314 21.79 22.00 -27.41
C SER A 314 21.46 20.70 -26.68
N TYR A 315 20.34 20.06 -27.02
CA TYR A 315 20.01 18.70 -26.54
C TYR A 315 20.99 17.64 -27.05
N LEU A 316 21.02 16.47 -26.41
CA LEU A 316 22.01 15.41 -26.67
C LEU A 316 21.51 14.39 -27.70
N ASN A 317 22.43 13.61 -28.30
CA ASN A 317 22.05 12.49 -29.18
C ASN A 317 21.63 11.26 -28.37
N ASN A 318 20.79 10.41 -28.96
CA ASN A 318 20.25 9.17 -28.35
C ASN A 318 19.57 9.41 -27.00
N GLU A 319 19.01 10.59 -26.81
CA GLU A 319 18.36 10.98 -25.58
C GLU A 319 16.93 10.44 -25.54
N THR A 320 16.50 10.00 -24.37
CA THR A 320 15.09 9.80 -24.06
C THR A 320 14.81 10.40 -22.70
N THR A 321 14.08 11.51 -22.67
CA THR A 321 13.73 12.21 -21.44
C THR A 321 12.24 12.28 -21.25
N THR A 322 11.81 12.07 -20.01
CA THR A 322 10.42 12.20 -19.58
C THR A 322 10.35 13.26 -18.49
N THR A 323 9.50 14.25 -18.67
CA THR A 323 9.30 15.34 -17.73
C THR A 323 7.82 15.47 -17.44
N THR A 324 7.43 15.41 -16.16
CA THR A 324 6.03 15.56 -15.74
C THR A 324 5.88 16.82 -14.89
N ILE A 325 4.90 17.65 -15.23
CA ILE A 325 4.59 18.89 -14.54
C ILE A 325 3.22 18.75 -13.87
N TYR A 326 3.20 18.96 -12.56
CA TYR A 326 1.97 18.93 -11.75
C TYR A 326 1.48 20.35 -11.42
N PRO A 327 0.16 20.55 -11.28
CA PRO A 327 -0.38 21.80 -10.78
C PRO A 327 0.00 22.02 -9.31
N THR A 328 0.04 23.28 -8.87
CA THR A 328 0.39 23.62 -7.47
C THR A 328 -0.67 23.25 -6.44
N VAL A 329 -1.89 22.98 -6.89
CA VAL A 329 -3.05 22.66 -6.05
C VAL A 329 -3.90 21.59 -6.72
N VAL A 330 -4.58 20.78 -5.90
CA VAL A 330 -5.52 19.76 -6.37
C VAL A 330 -6.64 20.43 -7.16
N GLY A 331 -6.96 19.90 -8.35
CA GLY A 331 -7.95 20.47 -9.26
C GLY A 331 -7.48 21.66 -10.11
N GLY A 332 -6.22 22.10 -9.97
CA GLY A 332 -5.61 23.06 -10.88
C GLY A 332 -5.24 22.45 -12.22
N THR A 333 -5.02 23.28 -13.24
CA THR A 333 -4.56 22.82 -14.56
C THR A 333 -3.18 23.38 -14.87
N VAL A 334 -2.36 22.59 -15.57
CA VAL A 334 -1.07 23.03 -16.11
C VAL A 334 -1.25 23.47 -17.57
N THR A 335 -0.67 24.60 -17.93
CA THR A 335 -0.56 25.11 -19.30
C THR A 335 0.91 25.38 -19.61
N VAL A 336 1.41 24.83 -20.71
CA VAL A 336 2.78 25.04 -21.20
C VAL A 336 2.73 25.72 -22.56
N ASP A 337 3.35 26.89 -22.62
CA ASP A 337 3.41 27.74 -23.82
C ASP A 337 4.83 27.74 -24.39
N PHE A 338 5.05 27.03 -25.49
CA PHE A 338 6.33 27.01 -26.20
C PHE A 338 6.59 28.34 -26.90
N THR A 339 7.64 29.04 -26.48
CA THR A 339 8.07 30.32 -27.04
C THR A 339 9.09 30.14 -28.16
N THR A 340 9.96 29.13 -28.05
CA THR A 340 10.90 28.70 -29.09
C THR A 340 10.88 27.19 -29.25
N PHE A 341 11.13 26.70 -30.47
CA PHE A 341 11.19 25.27 -30.77
C PHE A 341 12.04 25.01 -32.01
N ASN A 342 13.19 24.39 -31.84
CA ASN A 342 14.18 24.08 -32.87
C ASN A 342 14.74 22.67 -32.67
N VAL A 343 13.90 21.68 -32.97
CA VAL A 343 14.21 20.25 -32.91
C VAL A 343 14.43 19.71 -34.33
N LEU A 344 15.47 18.89 -34.52
CA LEU A 344 15.86 18.38 -35.83
C LEU A 344 14.89 17.30 -36.36
N SER A 345 14.89 17.12 -37.68
CA SER A 345 14.08 16.10 -38.35
C SER A 345 14.55 14.69 -37.96
N GLY A 346 13.70 13.97 -37.21
CA GLY A 346 14.00 12.63 -36.69
C GLY A 346 13.89 12.55 -35.17
N ASP A 347 13.87 13.70 -34.50
CA ASP A 347 13.69 13.83 -33.06
C ASP A 347 12.25 14.29 -32.74
N VAL A 348 11.70 13.86 -31.61
CA VAL A 348 10.26 14.03 -31.31
C VAL A 348 10.03 14.39 -29.85
N LEU A 349 9.29 15.48 -29.60
CA LEU A 349 8.71 15.84 -28.30
C LEU A 349 7.20 15.55 -28.32
N THR A 350 6.76 14.59 -27.52
CA THR A 350 5.35 14.16 -27.38
C THR A 350 4.76 14.65 -26.07
N VAL A 351 3.52 15.12 -26.10
CA VAL A 351 2.78 15.65 -24.95
C VAL A 351 1.62 14.72 -24.58
N TYR A 352 1.55 14.35 -23.32
CA TYR A 352 0.56 13.45 -22.72
C TYR A 352 -0.25 14.20 -21.66
N ASP A 353 -1.57 13.98 -21.66
CA ASP A 353 -2.55 14.58 -20.74
C ASP A 353 -2.69 13.74 -19.47
N GLY A 354 -1.74 13.86 -18.56
CA GLY A 354 -1.72 13.14 -17.29
C GLY A 354 -0.33 12.95 -16.70
N PRO A 355 -0.23 12.15 -15.62
CA PRO A 355 0.99 12.04 -14.81
C PRO A 355 2.09 11.16 -15.41
N ASP A 356 1.85 10.50 -16.55
CA ASP A 356 2.80 9.57 -17.18
C ASP A 356 2.60 9.43 -18.70
N ASP A 357 3.46 8.63 -19.35
CA ASP A 357 3.44 8.33 -20.78
C ASP A 357 2.40 7.28 -21.20
N THR A 358 1.60 6.77 -20.25
CA THR A 358 0.44 5.91 -20.51
C THR A 358 -0.85 6.73 -20.67
N SER A 359 -0.80 8.01 -20.31
CA SER A 359 -1.91 8.95 -20.38
C SER A 359 -2.29 9.30 -21.84
N PRO A 360 -3.50 9.86 -22.10
CA PRO A 360 -3.89 10.22 -23.47
C PRO A 360 -2.94 11.23 -24.12
N VAL A 361 -2.50 10.97 -25.36
CA VAL A 361 -1.62 11.89 -26.10
C VAL A 361 -2.39 13.13 -26.57
N LEU A 362 -1.93 14.33 -26.19
CA LEU A 362 -2.45 15.60 -26.73
C LEU A 362 -1.88 15.91 -28.11
N GLY A 363 -0.63 15.51 -28.36
CA GLY A 363 0.02 15.65 -29.66
C GLY A 363 1.53 15.67 -29.57
N THR A 364 2.17 16.01 -30.69
CA THR A 364 3.62 16.27 -30.75
C THR A 364 3.87 17.75 -31.00
N VAL A 365 4.90 18.30 -30.36
CA VAL A 365 5.32 19.67 -30.59
C VAL A 365 6.08 19.73 -31.91
N THR A 366 5.62 20.58 -32.83
CA THR A 366 6.18 20.66 -34.19
C THR A 366 6.68 22.05 -34.56
N ALA A 367 6.24 23.09 -33.84
CA ALA A 367 6.66 24.47 -34.01
C ALA A 367 6.31 25.31 -32.77
N ALA A 368 7.00 26.45 -32.62
CA ALA A 368 6.62 27.53 -31.72
C ALA A 368 6.16 28.77 -32.52
N PRO A 369 5.20 29.57 -32.01
CA PRO A 369 4.53 29.38 -30.73
C PRO A 369 3.45 28.27 -30.78
N SER A 370 3.36 27.49 -29.70
CA SER A 370 2.30 26.49 -29.49
C SER A 370 2.00 26.33 -28.00
N SER A 371 0.79 25.89 -27.66
CA SER A 371 0.31 25.79 -26.28
C SER A 371 -0.38 24.47 -26.03
N PHE A 372 -0.15 23.88 -24.85
CA PHE A 372 -0.80 22.67 -24.39
C PHE A 372 -1.34 22.90 -22.98
N SER A 373 -2.57 22.47 -22.71
CA SER A 373 -3.19 22.57 -21.39
C SER A 373 -3.74 21.21 -20.97
N SER A 374 -3.55 20.85 -19.71
CA SER A 374 -4.07 19.60 -19.14
C SER A 374 -5.61 19.61 -19.13
N THR A 375 -6.22 18.51 -19.53
CA THR A 375 -7.67 18.26 -19.34
C THR A 375 -7.95 17.04 -18.48
N ASN A 376 -6.91 16.28 -18.14
CA ASN A 376 -6.96 15.15 -17.21
C ASN A 376 -7.28 15.62 -15.78
N ALA A 377 -7.98 14.77 -15.02
CA ALA A 377 -8.37 15.03 -13.63
C ALA A 377 -7.18 15.29 -12.68
N SER A 378 -5.98 14.77 -13.00
CA SER A 378 -4.75 15.08 -12.27
C SER A 378 -4.26 16.51 -12.46
N GLY A 379 -4.71 17.19 -13.53
CA GLY A 379 -4.22 18.52 -13.93
C GLY A 379 -2.78 18.55 -14.42
N ALA A 380 -2.13 17.39 -14.58
CA ALA A 380 -0.72 17.28 -14.96
C ALA A 380 -0.53 17.15 -16.48
N LEU A 381 0.67 17.51 -16.95
CA LEU A 381 1.15 17.23 -18.31
C LEU A 381 2.47 16.47 -18.25
N THR A 382 2.60 15.44 -19.09
CA THR A 382 3.85 14.68 -19.25
C THR A 382 4.42 14.89 -20.65
N PHE A 383 5.72 15.13 -20.73
CA PHE A 383 6.47 15.42 -21.94
C PHE A 383 7.52 14.33 -22.14
N VAL A 384 7.51 13.67 -23.29
CA VAL A 384 8.51 12.66 -23.65
C VAL A 384 9.28 13.14 -24.88
N PHE A 385 10.56 13.42 -24.71
CA PHE A 385 11.47 13.76 -25.79
C PHE A 385 12.33 12.55 -26.16
N THR A 386 12.51 12.34 -27.47
CA THR A 386 13.40 11.30 -28.01
C THR A 386 14.25 11.88 -29.14
N SER A 387 15.57 11.71 -29.06
CA SER A 387 16.51 12.10 -30.11
C SER A 387 17.23 10.90 -30.73
N ASN A 388 17.63 11.04 -31.98
CA ASN A 388 18.35 10.00 -32.72
C ASN A 388 19.88 10.11 -32.54
N SER A 389 20.65 9.27 -33.24
CA SER A 389 22.10 9.18 -33.10
C SER A 389 22.89 10.27 -33.85
N SER A 390 22.23 11.31 -34.39
CA SER A 390 22.89 12.29 -35.26
C SER A 390 22.30 13.69 -35.19
N GLY A 391 23.17 14.65 -34.87
CA GLY A 391 22.87 16.07 -34.90
C GLY A 391 22.25 16.55 -33.58
N ILE A 392 22.69 17.73 -33.14
CA ILE A 392 22.16 18.42 -31.97
C ILE A 392 21.65 19.80 -32.39
N SER A 393 20.68 20.35 -31.66
CA SER A 393 20.11 21.66 -31.93
C SER A 393 19.66 22.35 -30.64
N ASP A 394 19.38 23.64 -30.71
CA ASP A 394 19.07 24.52 -29.56
C ASP A 394 17.80 24.15 -28.78
N GLY A 395 17.08 23.09 -29.17
CA GLY A 395 15.95 22.56 -28.40
C GLY A 395 14.76 23.50 -28.32
N TRP A 396 14.23 23.73 -27.12
CA TRP A 396 13.03 24.54 -26.91
C TRP A 396 13.09 25.39 -25.65
N GLU A 397 12.27 26.43 -25.64
CA GLU A 397 11.96 27.23 -24.46
C GLU A 397 10.44 27.38 -24.37
N SER A 398 9.92 27.25 -23.15
CA SER A 398 8.50 27.41 -22.88
C SER A 398 8.26 28.06 -21.52
N ASP A 399 7.11 28.70 -21.38
CA ASP A 399 6.60 29.24 -20.13
C ASP A 399 5.57 28.27 -19.54
N VAL A 400 5.75 27.91 -18.26
CA VAL A 400 4.81 27.05 -17.53
C VAL A 400 3.91 27.91 -16.66
N SER A 401 2.60 27.84 -16.90
CA SER A 401 1.61 28.51 -16.08
C SER A 401 0.61 27.50 -15.53
N CYS A 402 0.06 27.78 -14.35
CA CYS A 402 -0.92 26.92 -13.73
C CYS A 402 -2.12 27.74 -13.29
N THR A 403 -3.32 27.23 -13.54
CA THR A 403 -4.54 27.81 -13.00
C THR A 403 -4.78 27.22 -11.62
N VAL A 404 -5.21 28.08 -10.69
CA VAL A 404 -5.80 27.63 -9.44
C VAL A 404 -7.31 27.56 -9.66
N PRO A 405 -7.97 26.46 -9.30
CA PRO A 405 -9.43 26.41 -9.33
C PRO A 405 -9.97 27.42 -8.31
N PRO A 406 -11.19 27.96 -8.51
CA PRO A 406 -11.82 28.86 -7.54
C PRO A 406 -11.96 28.16 -6.18
N THR A 407 -11.41 28.78 -5.13
CA THR A 407 -11.39 28.21 -3.79
C THR A 407 -12.75 28.30 -3.10
N CYS A 408 -12.95 27.50 -2.07
CA CYS A 408 -14.09 27.65 -1.19
C CYS A 408 -14.04 29.05 -0.55
N SER A 409 -15.13 29.81 -0.62
CA SER A 409 -15.27 31.26 -0.33
C SER A 409 -15.16 32.21 -1.54
N SER A 410 -14.99 31.69 -2.75
CA SER A 410 -15.07 32.49 -3.98
C SER A 410 -16.50 32.54 -4.57
N PHE A 411 -16.67 33.34 -5.62
CA PHE A 411 -17.93 33.47 -6.35
C PHE A 411 -17.81 32.82 -7.72
N PHE A 412 -18.88 32.14 -8.14
CA PHE A 412 -19.08 31.56 -9.46
C PHE A 412 -20.05 32.43 -10.26
N PHE A 413 -19.57 32.92 -11.41
CA PHE A 413 -20.32 33.74 -12.36
C PHE A 413 -20.38 33.07 -13.73
N ASP A 414 -21.28 33.54 -14.58
CA ASP A 414 -21.24 33.26 -16.02
C ASP A 414 -20.13 34.06 -16.74
N SER A 415 -20.05 33.93 -18.07
CA SER A 415 -19.04 34.61 -18.91
C SER A 415 -19.10 36.14 -18.89
N GLY A 416 -20.24 36.73 -18.50
CA GLY A 416 -20.42 38.17 -18.29
C GLY A 416 -19.85 38.69 -16.97
N GLY A 417 -19.51 37.81 -16.03
CA GLY A 417 -19.07 38.16 -14.69
C GLY A 417 -20.10 38.97 -13.89
N SER A 418 -19.68 39.55 -12.76
CA SER A 418 -20.59 40.26 -11.82
C SER A 418 -21.40 41.45 -12.36
N THR A 419 -21.15 41.93 -13.59
CA THR A 419 -21.80 43.16 -14.11
C THR A 419 -22.25 43.07 -15.57
N GLY A 420 -21.88 42.00 -16.27
CA GLY A 420 -22.20 41.80 -17.69
C GLY A 420 -23.33 40.81 -17.90
N ASN A 421 -23.71 40.63 -19.17
CA ASN A 421 -24.54 39.51 -19.59
C ASN A 421 -23.63 38.40 -20.13
N TYR A 422 -24.09 37.14 -20.08
CA TYR A 422 -23.40 36.03 -20.72
C TYR A 422 -23.36 36.20 -22.25
N SER A 423 -22.52 35.41 -22.92
CA SER A 423 -22.35 35.42 -24.39
C SER A 423 -23.27 34.43 -25.10
N ASN A 424 -23.62 34.72 -26.36
CA ASN A 424 -24.32 33.75 -27.22
C ASN A 424 -23.37 32.60 -27.61
N SER A 425 -23.95 31.42 -27.87
CA SER A 425 -23.27 30.24 -28.42
C SER A 425 -22.11 29.76 -27.55
N GLU A 426 -22.28 29.86 -26.24
CA GLU A 426 -21.32 29.38 -25.25
C GLU A 426 -21.62 27.91 -24.89
N SER A 427 -20.56 27.13 -24.71
CA SER A 427 -20.65 25.79 -24.13
C SER A 427 -19.48 25.65 -23.16
N THR A 428 -19.73 25.86 -21.88
CA THR A 428 -18.70 25.93 -20.84
C THR A 428 -18.96 24.87 -19.79
N THR A 429 -17.91 24.12 -19.44
CA THR A 429 -17.93 23.15 -18.33
C THR A 429 -17.02 23.64 -17.22
N THR A 430 -17.53 23.73 -15.99
CA THR A 430 -16.78 24.13 -14.81
C THR A 430 -16.95 23.09 -13.71
N THR A 431 -15.86 22.57 -13.17
CA THR A 431 -15.88 21.64 -12.04
C THR A 431 -15.23 22.30 -10.83
N PHE A 432 -15.87 22.18 -9.67
CA PHE A 432 -15.33 22.66 -8.41
C PHE A 432 -15.08 21.49 -7.46
N TYR A 433 -13.92 21.51 -6.82
CA TYR A 433 -13.51 20.56 -5.78
C TYR A 433 -13.46 21.26 -4.42
N PRO A 434 -13.62 20.53 -3.31
CA PRO A 434 -13.40 21.08 -1.99
C PRO A 434 -11.91 21.39 -1.76
N ASP A 435 -11.61 22.44 -1.00
CA ASP A 435 -10.24 22.82 -0.65
C ASP A 435 -9.53 21.74 0.20
N THR A 436 -10.29 20.96 0.97
CA THR A 436 -9.80 19.87 1.83
C THR A 436 -10.34 18.54 1.34
N VAL A 437 -9.47 17.54 1.15
CA VAL A 437 -9.86 16.18 0.76
C VAL A 437 -10.78 15.59 1.81
N GLY A 438 -11.95 15.09 1.39
CA GLY A 438 -12.98 14.52 2.26
C GLY A 438 -14.11 15.47 2.64
N ASP A 439 -13.96 16.77 2.38
CA ASP A 439 -15.08 17.73 2.46
C ASP A 439 -15.98 17.66 1.22
N ALA A 440 -17.13 18.35 1.25
CA ALA A 440 -17.99 18.54 0.09
C ALA A 440 -18.13 20.02 -0.26
N ILE A 441 -18.14 20.31 -1.56
CA ILE A 441 -18.44 21.66 -2.04
C ILE A 441 -19.95 21.93 -2.03
N THR A 442 -20.31 23.13 -1.61
CA THR A 442 -21.67 23.67 -1.65
C THR A 442 -21.70 24.94 -2.50
N VAL A 443 -22.50 24.94 -3.57
CA VAL A 443 -22.74 26.10 -4.44
C VAL A 443 -24.11 26.68 -4.14
N THR A 444 -24.15 27.93 -3.71
CA THR A 444 -25.38 28.65 -3.36
C THR A 444 -25.61 29.81 -4.32
N PHE A 445 -26.63 29.70 -5.19
CA PHE A 445 -26.98 30.78 -6.11
C PHE A 445 -27.67 31.92 -5.35
N THR A 446 -27.21 33.15 -5.60
CA THR A 446 -27.76 34.39 -5.04
C THR A 446 -28.52 35.20 -6.09
N SER A 447 -28.19 35.01 -7.37
CA SER A 447 -28.99 35.48 -8.51
C SER A 447 -28.92 34.50 -9.68
N PHE A 448 -29.99 34.40 -10.46
CA PHE A 448 -30.06 33.58 -11.66
C PHE A 448 -31.06 34.19 -12.66
N ASN A 449 -30.64 34.39 -13.90
CA ASN A 449 -31.44 34.97 -14.98
C ASN A 449 -30.86 34.60 -16.35
N THR A 450 -31.39 33.54 -16.96
CA THR A 450 -31.07 33.06 -18.32
C THR A 450 -32.32 33.04 -19.19
N GLU A 451 -32.17 32.86 -20.50
CA GLU A 451 -33.33 32.70 -21.39
C GLU A 451 -34.07 31.39 -21.10
N SER A 452 -35.36 31.50 -20.76
CA SER A 452 -36.17 30.34 -20.33
C SER A 452 -36.35 29.32 -21.45
N ASN A 453 -35.88 28.08 -21.21
CA ASN A 453 -35.91 26.92 -22.11
C ASN A 453 -35.00 27.00 -23.35
N TYR A 454 -34.09 27.98 -23.41
CA TYR A 454 -33.15 28.13 -24.53
C TYR A 454 -31.70 28.14 -24.03
N ASP A 455 -31.44 28.77 -22.88
CA ASP A 455 -30.13 28.81 -22.24
C ASP A 455 -30.16 28.06 -20.91
N GLU A 456 -29.45 26.94 -20.86
CA GLU A 456 -29.61 25.93 -19.82
C GLU A 456 -28.33 25.73 -19.00
N LEU A 457 -28.48 25.70 -17.68
CA LEU A 457 -27.44 25.31 -16.74
C LEU A 457 -27.73 23.91 -16.21
N TYR A 458 -26.82 22.98 -16.51
CA TYR A 458 -26.82 21.61 -16.03
C TYR A 458 -25.94 21.51 -14.79
N VAL A 459 -26.40 20.82 -13.75
CA VAL A 459 -25.67 20.61 -12.50
C VAL A 459 -25.49 19.12 -12.25
N TYR A 460 -24.25 18.67 -12.07
CA TYR A 460 -23.88 17.27 -11.87
C TYR A 460 -23.21 17.08 -10.51
N ASN A 461 -23.56 15.98 -9.84
CA ASN A 461 -23.03 15.59 -8.53
C ASN A 461 -21.78 14.74 -8.65
N GLY A 462 -20.64 15.37 -8.92
CA GLY A 462 -19.35 14.70 -9.04
C GLY A 462 -18.43 15.44 -10.00
N PRO A 463 -17.30 14.82 -10.39
CA PRO A 463 -16.20 15.51 -11.06
C PRO A 463 -16.39 15.74 -12.56
N ASN A 464 -17.45 15.18 -13.19
CA ASN A 464 -17.65 15.32 -14.64
C ASN A 464 -19.12 15.12 -15.06
N THR A 465 -19.40 15.27 -16.36
CA THR A 465 -20.75 15.12 -16.94
C THR A 465 -21.28 13.70 -17.00
N SER A 466 -20.47 12.68 -16.65
CA SER A 466 -20.95 11.30 -16.45
C SER A 466 -21.45 11.06 -15.02
N SER A 467 -21.20 11.99 -14.10
CA SER A 467 -21.74 11.95 -12.74
C SER A 467 -23.27 12.16 -12.73
N PRO A 468 -23.98 11.79 -11.64
CA PRO A 468 -25.43 11.96 -11.56
C PRO A 468 -25.89 13.42 -11.79
N LEU A 469 -26.80 13.64 -12.73
CA LEU A 469 -27.40 14.94 -12.99
C LEU A 469 -28.36 15.32 -11.85
N LEU A 470 -28.11 16.45 -11.20
CA LEU A 470 -28.97 17.02 -10.15
C LEU A 470 -30.12 17.86 -10.71
N GLY A 471 -29.94 18.47 -11.88
CA GLY A 471 -31.01 19.21 -12.55
C GLY A 471 -30.52 20.04 -13.73
N VAL A 472 -31.50 20.55 -14.48
CA VAL A 472 -31.33 21.49 -15.60
C VAL A 472 -32.17 22.72 -15.32
N PHE A 473 -31.56 23.90 -15.39
CA PHE A 473 -32.17 25.16 -14.95
C PHE A 473 -32.11 26.21 -16.04
N SER A 474 -33.20 26.96 -16.22
CA SER A 474 -33.27 28.12 -17.11
C SER A 474 -34.29 29.14 -16.59
N GLY A 475 -34.30 30.36 -17.14
CA GLY A 475 -35.19 31.43 -16.69
C GLY A 475 -34.64 32.16 -15.46
N ASN A 476 -35.52 32.57 -14.54
CA ASN A 476 -35.14 33.44 -13.40
C ASN A 476 -35.47 32.86 -12.01
N THR A 477 -35.81 31.58 -11.95
CA THR A 477 -35.96 30.87 -10.67
C THR A 477 -34.57 30.50 -10.16
N ILE A 478 -34.25 30.88 -8.92
CA ILE A 478 -32.94 30.61 -8.32
C ILE A 478 -32.76 29.09 -8.10
N PRO A 479 -31.73 28.45 -8.70
CA PRO A 479 -31.40 27.04 -8.48
C PRO A 479 -30.71 26.80 -7.14
N GLY A 480 -30.85 25.60 -6.59
CA GLY A 480 -30.07 25.18 -5.43
C GLY A 480 -30.41 25.94 -4.13
N PRO A 481 -29.58 25.81 -3.08
CA PRO A 481 -28.17 25.38 -3.08
C PRO A 481 -27.95 23.91 -3.41
N PHE A 482 -26.75 23.58 -3.91
CA PHE A 482 -26.32 22.21 -4.20
C PHE A 482 -25.09 21.88 -3.37
N THR A 483 -25.11 20.75 -2.67
CA THR A 483 -23.95 20.20 -1.95
C THR A 483 -23.57 18.88 -2.61
N SER A 484 -22.28 18.68 -2.91
CA SER A 484 -21.80 17.41 -3.44
C SER A 484 -22.01 16.29 -2.43
N SER A 485 -22.49 15.15 -2.91
CA SER A 485 -22.48 13.88 -2.15
C SER A 485 -21.58 12.83 -2.78
N ASP A 486 -20.81 13.20 -3.82
CA ASP A 486 -19.86 12.33 -4.47
C ASP A 486 -18.61 12.14 -3.58
N ALA A 487 -17.94 10.99 -3.70
CA ALA A 487 -16.76 10.68 -2.89
C ALA A 487 -15.61 11.67 -3.10
N THR A 488 -15.55 12.33 -4.26
CA THR A 488 -14.58 13.39 -4.56
C THR A 488 -14.94 14.74 -3.93
N GLY A 489 -16.17 14.88 -3.42
CA GLY A 489 -16.72 16.13 -2.90
C GLY A 489 -17.01 17.19 -3.97
N ALA A 490 -16.92 16.84 -5.26
CA ALA A 490 -16.97 17.78 -6.39
C ALA A 490 -18.38 18.03 -6.95
N LEU A 491 -18.57 19.19 -7.59
CA LEU A 491 -19.74 19.51 -8.42
C LEU A 491 -19.29 20.00 -9.80
N THR A 492 -19.96 19.53 -10.86
CA THR A 492 -19.73 19.98 -12.24
C THR A 492 -20.94 20.73 -12.77
N PHE A 493 -20.68 21.85 -13.44
CA PHE A 493 -21.67 22.74 -14.05
C PHE A 493 -21.40 22.80 -15.55
N VAL A 494 -22.44 22.62 -16.37
CA VAL A 494 -22.36 22.86 -17.82
C VAL A 494 -23.37 23.93 -18.18
N PHE A 495 -22.90 25.01 -18.79
CA PHE A 495 -23.77 26.06 -19.32
C PHE A 495 -23.74 26.03 -20.85
N ASP A 496 -24.92 25.97 -21.45
CA ASP A 496 -25.13 25.96 -22.90
C ASP A 496 -26.07 27.11 -23.27
N SER A 497 -25.62 28.02 -24.15
CA SER A 497 -26.42 29.15 -24.62
C SER A 497 -26.61 29.15 -26.14
N ASP A 498 -27.77 29.63 -26.59
CA ASP A 498 -28.15 29.63 -27.99
C ASP A 498 -27.53 30.80 -28.79
N GLY A 499 -27.89 30.95 -30.08
CA GLY A 499 -27.34 31.98 -30.96
C GLY A 499 -27.78 33.43 -30.67
N SER A 500 -28.68 33.68 -29.72
CA SER A 500 -29.35 34.96 -29.51
C SER A 500 -29.80 35.20 -28.06
N ILE A 501 -30.18 36.45 -27.74
CA ILE A 501 -30.80 36.87 -26.47
C ILE A 501 -29.99 36.48 -25.21
N THR A 502 -29.28 37.45 -24.63
CA THR A 502 -28.55 37.23 -23.36
C THR A 502 -29.11 38.05 -22.22
N TYR A 503 -28.96 37.52 -21.02
CA TYR A 503 -29.36 38.14 -19.75
C TYR A 503 -28.17 38.19 -18.79
N SER A 504 -28.42 38.70 -17.57
CA SER A 504 -27.41 38.93 -16.54
C SER A 504 -26.80 37.66 -15.93
N GLY A 505 -27.23 36.47 -16.36
CA GLY A 505 -26.66 35.20 -15.93
C GLY A 505 -26.83 34.92 -14.44
N TRP A 506 -25.76 34.54 -13.75
CA TRP A 506 -25.83 34.12 -12.34
C TRP A 506 -24.67 34.62 -11.48
N GLU A 507 -24.92 34.62 -10.18
CA GLU A 507 -23.90 34.79 -9.13
C GLU A 507 -24.17 33.73 -8.06
N ALA A 508 -23.17 32.90 -7.79
CA ALA A 508 -23.24 31.89 -6.75
C ALA A 508 -22.02 31.96 -5.83
N SER A 509 -22.21 31.72 -4.54
CA SER A 509 -21.10 31.59 -3.58
C SER A 509 -20.72 30.13 -3.39
N LEU A 510 -19.41 29.87 -3.33
CA LEU A 510 -18.83 28.55 -3.06
C LEU A 510 -18.46 28.44 -1.58
N SER A 511 -18.77 27.32 -0.95
CA SER A 511 -18.38 27.02 0.43
C SER A 511 -18.07 25.54 0.57
N CYS A 512 -17.20 25.17 1.51
CA CYS A 512 -16.82 23.78 1.74
C CYS A 512 -16.85 23.48 3.23
N ALA A 513 -17.32 22.28 3.52
CA ALA A 513 -17.39 21.73 4.86
C ALA A 513 -17.39 20.21 4.74
N PRO A 514 -17.11 19.46 5.82
CA PRO A 514 -17.34 18.03 5.85
C PRO A 514 -18.75 17.72 5.34
N TYR A 515 -18.88 16.74 4.45
CA TYR A 515 -20.19 16.35 3.94
C TYR A 515 -21.08 15.90 5.10
N VAL A 516 -22.16 16.63 5.33
CA VAL A 516 -23.23 16.22 6.25
C VAL A 516 -24.43 15.92 5.37
N ALA A 517 -24.79 14.65 5.25
CA ALA A 517 -25.99 14.25 4.53
C ALA A 517 -27.21 15.01 5.09
N PRO A 518 -28.07 15.60 4.22
CA PRO A 518 -29.27 16.28 4.67
C PRO A 518 -30.13 15.35 5.53
N THR A 519 -30.58 15.82 6.69
CA THR A 519 -31.41 15.03 7.61
C THR A 519 -32.80 14.80 7.02
N VAL A 520 -33.08 13.60 6.53
CA VAL A 520 -34.37 13.11 6.06
C VAL A 520 -35.32 12.89 7.24
N CYS A 521 -34.83 12.34 8.35
CA CYS A 521 -35.58 12.07 9.56
C CYS A 521 -35.92 13.38 10.31
N GLY A 522 -37.20 13.72 10.40
CA GLY A 522 -37.69 14.97 10.98
C GLY A 522 -37.96 16.08 9.97
N SER A 523 -37.82 15.80 8.67
CA SER A 523 -38.18 16.71 7.58
C SER A 523 -39.68 16.63 7.22
N THR A 524 -40.15 17.60 6.42
CA THR A 524 -41.46 17.55 5.75
C THR A 524 -41.25 17.67 4.25
N ILE A 525 -41.81 16.76 3.47
CA ILE A 525 -41.80 16.81 2.00
C ILE A 525 -43.13 17.36 1.45
N TYR A 526 -43.04 18.10 0.35
CA TYR A 526 -44.17 18.71 -0.35
C TYR A 526 -44.15 18.34 -1.84
N ASP A 527 -45.27 18.56 -2.52
CA ASP A 527 -45.31 18.59 -3.99
C ASP A 527 -44.63 19.85 -4.57
N SER A 528 -44.63 19.98 -5.90
CA SER A 528 -44.02 21.12 -6.63
C SER A 528 -44.58 22.51 -6.26
N GLY A 529 -45.77 22.59 -5.67
CA GLY A 529 -46.37 23.82 -5.15
C GLY A 529 -45.82 24.27 -3.79
N GLY A 530 -45.09 23.40 -3.08
CA GLY A 530 -44.59 23.66 -1.73
C GLY A 530 -45.70 23.88 -0.69
N ALA A 531 -45.34 24.38 0.50
CA ALA A 531 -46.25 24.46 1.66
C ALA A 531 -47.50 25.37 1.49
N GLY A 532 -47.58 26.18 0.43
CA GLY A 532 -48.66 27.14 0.23
C GLY A 532 -49.14 27.32 -1.21
N GLY A 533 -48.60 26.56 -2.16
CA GLY A 533 -48.97 26.60 -3.57
C GLY A 533 -49.79 25.39 -4.01
N ASN A 534 -50.17 25.39 -5.28
CA ASN A 534 -50.72 24.21 -5.95
C ASN A 534 -49.63 23.56 -6.80
N TYR A 535 -49.70 22.24 -7.01
CA TYR A 535 -48.78 21.53 -7.91
C TYR A 535 -48.93 21.99 -9.37
N ALA A 536 -47.93 21.71 -10.20
CA ALA A 536 -47.96 21.99 -11.64
C ALA A 536 -48.67 20.87 -12.44
N ASN A 537 -49.25 21.22 -13.60
CA ASN A 537 -49.80 20.23 -14.52
C ASN A 537 -48.69 19.51 -15.31
N ASN A 538 -48.92 18.27 -15.73
CA ASN A 538 -47.98 17.40 -16.47
C ASN A 538 -46.68 17.12 -15.71
N GLU A 539 -46.75 17.07 -14.38
CA GLU A 539 -45.64 16.66 -13.54
C GLU A 539 -45.55 15.13 -13.46
N PHE A 540 -44.33 14.61 -13.62
CA PHE A 540 -43.99 13.23 -13.30
C PHE A 540 -42.71 13.19 -12.46
N THR A 541 -42.86 13.04 -11.15
CA THR A 541 -41.76 13.12 -10.18
C THR A 541 -41.60 11.81 -9.42
N THR A 542 -40.37 11.33 -9.27
CA THR A 542 -40.04 10.22 -8.38
C THR A 542 -39.13 10.71 -7.26
N THR A 543 -39.55 10.54 -6.01
CA THR A 543 -38.80 10.90 -4.81
C THR A 543 -38.51 9.66 -3.98
N THR A 544 -37.24 9.32 -3.79
CA THR A 544 -36.84 8.23 -2.89
C THR A 544 -36.28 8.81 -1.60
N LEU A 545 -36.81 8.37 -0.46
CA LEU A 545 -36.31 8.72 0.86
C LEU A 545 -35.59 7.53 1.47
N ILE A 546 -34.34 7.74 1.89
CA ILE A 546 -33.49 6.78 2.59
C ILE A 546 -33.29 7.30 4.02
N PRO A 547 -33.37 6.45 5.05
CA PRO A 547 -33.16 6.89 6.43
C PRO A 547 -31.75 7.44 6.66
N ASP A 548 -31.63 8.45 7.53
CA ASP A 548 -30.34 9.08 7.89
C ASP A 548 -29.38 8.15 8.63
N VAL A 549 -29.96 7.16 9.34
CA VAL A 549 -29.24 6.19 10.14
C VAL A 549 -29.56 4.80 9.58
N ALA A 550 -28.52 4.09 9.14
CA ALA A 550 -28.63 2.70 8.72
C ALA A 550 -29.26 1.85 9.84
N GLY A 551 -30.17 0.93 9.50
CA GLY A 551 -30.91 0.13 10.48
C GLY A 551 -32.16 0.83 11.07
N THR A 552 -32.55 1.99 10.52
CA THR A 552 -33.84 2.62 10.77
C THR A 552 -34.73 2.56 9.53
N ALA A 553 -36.04 2.73 9.69
CA ALA A 553 -36.98 2.82 8.58
C ALA A 553 -37.70 4.16 8.56
N ILE A 554 -37.90 4.68 7.35
CA ILE A 554 -38.73 5.85 7.08
C ILE A 554 -40.17 5.55 7.50
N VAL A 555 -40.74 6.46 8.29
CA VAL A 555 -42.15 6.57 8.61
C VAL A 555 -42.67 7.87 8.02
N ALA A 556 -43.45 7.74 6.95
CA ALA A 556 -44.08 8.84 6.23
C ALA A 556 -45.50 9.09 6.75
N THR A 557 -45.73 10.24 7.36
CA THR A 557 -47.02 10.66 7.92
C THR A 557 -47.60 11.81 7.13
N PHE A 558 -48.65 11.58 6.35
CA PHE A 558 -49.31 12.63 5.59
C PHE A 558 -50.06 13.59 6.51
N THR A 559 -49.71 14.88 6.44
CA THR A 559 -50.37 15.96 7.19
C THR A 559 -51.34 16.77 6.33
N ALA A 560 -51.17 16.74 4.99
CA ALA A 560 -52.11 17.28 4.01
C ALA A 560 -52.13 16.41 2.74
N PHE A 561 -53.28 16.30 2.08
CA PHE A 561 -53.43 15.61 0.81
C PHE A 561 -54.67 16.09 0.05
N ASN A 562 -54.49 16.59 -1.17
CA ASN A 562 -55.55 17.10 -2.04
C ASN A 562 -55.09 17.11 -3.50
N LEU A 563 -55.38 16.03 -4.23
CA LEU A 563 -55.11 15.85 -5.65
C LEU A 563 -56.41 15.81 -6.47
N GLU A 564 -56.31 15.96 -7.80
CA GLU A 564 -57.47 15.77 -8.68
C GLU A 564 -57.96 14.32 -8.65
N ASN A 565 -59.19 14.13 -8.17
CA ASN A 565 -59.76 12.81 -7.94
C ASN A 565 -59.92 11.99 -9.24
N GLY A 566 -59.06 10.99 -9.41
CA GLY A 566 -59.09 10.02 -10.52
C GLY A 566 -58.27 10.42 -11.74
N TRP A 567 -57.51 11.52 -11.67
CA TRP A 567 -56.68 12.01 -12.78
C TRP A 567 -55.23 12.22 -12.34
N ASP A 568 -55.02 12.71 -11.12
CA ASP A 568 -53.68 12.86 -10.53
C ASP A 568 -53.46 11.85 -9.41
N TYR A 569 -52.25 11.28 -9.35
CA TYR A 569 -51.93 10.15 -8.49
C TYR A 569 -50.61 10.35 -7.75
N LEU A 570 -50.59 9.97 -6.48
CA LEU A 570 -49.37 9.71 -5.73
C LEU A 570 -49.30 8.22 -5.41
N GLU A 571 -48.30 7.52 -5.93
CA GLU A 571 -48.03 6.12 -5.62
C GLU A 571 -46.86 6.00 -4.63
N VAL A 572 -47.00 5.13 -3.63
CA VAL A 572 -46.00 4.90 -2.58
C VAL A 572 -45.48 3.47 -2.69
N PHE A 573 -44.16 3.28 -2.67
CA PHE A 573 -43.48 1.99 -2.79
C PHE A 573 -42.58 1.72 -1.57
N ASP A 574 -42.54 0.46 -1.13
CA ASP A 574 -41.72 0.00 -0.01
C ASP A 574 -40.33 -0.48 -0.48
N GLY A 575 -39.43 0.47 -0.67
CA GLY A 575 -38.07 0.20 -1.10
C GLY A 575 -37.43 1.40 -1.82
N PRO A 576 -36.20 1.24 -2.29
CA PRO A 576 -35.39 2.34 -2.84
C PRO A 576 -35.79 2.80 -4.26
N ASN A 577 -36.76 2.16 -4.92
CA ASN A 577 -37.31 2.63 -6.20
C ASN A 577 -38.71 2.04 -6.48
N ASN A 578 -39.30 2.41 -7.62
CA ASN A 578 -40.64 2.02 -8.06
C ASN A 578 -40.77 0.58 -8.61
N THR A 579 -39.72 -0.24 -8.54
CA THR A 579 -39.80 -1.68 -8.88
C THR A 579 -40.15 -2.56 -7.67
N PHE A 580 -40.11 -1.97 -6.46
CA PHE A 580 -40.45 -2.63 -5.20
C PHE A 580 -41.97 -2.67 -4.96
N PRO A 581 -42.46 -3.42 -3.95
CA PRO A 581 -43.89 -3.54 -3.69
C PRO A 581 -44.58 -2.17 -3.49
N SER A 582 -45.64 -1.90 -4.26
CA SER A 582 -46.50 -0.71 -4.08
C SER A 582 -47.34 -0.86 -2.80
N LEU A 583 -47.25 0.13 -1.91
CA LEU A 583 -48.06 0.28 -0.70
C LEU A 583 -49.42 0.94 -0.98
N GLY A 584 -49.57 1.55 -2.16
CA GLY A 584 -50.85 2.05 -2.66
C GLY A 584 -50.69 3.24 -3.60
N SER A 585 -51.76 3.51 -4.35
CA SER A 585 -51.91 4.66 -5.24
C SER A 585 -53.10 5.51 -4.77
N PHE A 586 -52.87 6.82 -4.62
CA PHE A 586 -53.76 7.72 -3.91
C PHE A 586 -54.13 8.93 -4.77
N THR A 587 -55.38 9.38 -4.66
CA THR A 587 -55.95 10.51 -5.39
C THR A 587 -57.06 11.18 -4.57
N GLY A 588 -57.52 12.37 -4.97
CA GLY A 588 -58.54 13.12 -4.24
C GLY A 588 -58.03 13.76 -2.94
N ALA A 589 -58.93 14.04 -2.01
CA ALA A 589 -58.63 14.78 -0.77
C ALA A 589 -58.61 13.92 0.50
N THR A 590 -58.54 12.59 0.36
CA THR A 590 -58.48 11.68 1.51
C THR A 590 -57.02 11.46 1.91
N ILE A 591 -56.66 11.75 3.15
CA ILE A 591 -55.29 11.60 3.67
C ILE A 591 -54.88 10.11 3.67
N PRO A 592 -53.81 9.72 2.95
CA PRO A 592 -53.24 8.38 2.96
C PRO A 592 -52.32 8.13 4.16
N GLY A 593 -52.10 6.86 4.52
CA GLY A 593 -51.06 6.49 5.48
C GLY A 593 -51.28 7.03 6.90
N PRO A 594 -50.36 6.79 7.84
CA PRO A 594 -48.90 6.72 7.64
C PRO A 594 -48.39 5.42 7.02
N PHE A 595 -47.20 5.48 6.42
CA PHE A 595 -46.48 4.33 5.88
C PHE A 595 -45.14 4.17 6.58
N THR A 596 -44.79 2.94 6.91
CA THR A 596 -43.48 2.59 7.48
C THR A 596 -42.81 1.61 6.52
N SER A 597 -41.58 1.88 6.11
CA SER A 597 -40.85 0.94 5.27
C SER A 597 -40.62 -0.38 6.01
N SER A 598 -40.85 -1.50 5.32
CA SER A 598 -40.47 -2.84 5.77
C SER A 598 -39.30 -3.42 4.98
N HIS A 599 -38.84 -2.71 3.95
CA HIS A 599 -37.66 -3.08 3.17
C HIS A 599 -36.37 -2.96 4.01
N PRO A 600 -35.36 -3.85 3.83
CA PRO A 600 -34.11 -3.80 4.59
C PRO A 600 -33.33 -2.47 4.50
N SER A 601 -33.48 -1.73 3.39
CA SER A 601 -32.89 -0.40 3.25
C SER A 601 -33.59 0.69 4.06
N GLY A 602 -34.75 0.39 4.68
CA GLY A 602 -35.59 1.32 5.40
C GLY A 602 -36.25 2.41 4.54
N SER A 603 -36.15 2.32 3.21
CA SER A 603 -36.48 3.40 2.27
C SER A 603 -37.94 3.37 1.80
N LEU A 604 -38.51 4.55 1.51
CA LEU A 604 -39.79 4.67 0.79
C LEU A 604 -39.59 5.47 -0.50
N THR A 605 -40.27 5.06 -1.57
CA THR A 605 -40.28 5.81 -2.84
C THR A 605 -41.69 6.33 -3.14
N PHE A 606 -41.79 7.57 -3.58
CA PHE A 606 -43.02 8.27 -3.94
C PHE A 606 -42.98 8.62 -5.43
N VAL A 607 -44.01 8.25 -6.18
CA VAL A 607 -44.16 8.61 -7.60
C VAL A 607 -45.40 9.46 -7.74
N PHE A 608 -45.22 10.74 -8.10
CA PHE A 608 -46.29 11.68 -8.35
C PHE A 608 -46.48 11.89 -9.85
N ASP A 609 -47.71 11.74 -10.33
CA ASP A 609 -48.09 11.87 -11.74
C ASP A 609 -49.35 12.75 -11.83
N SER A 610 -49.28 13.84 -12.58
CA SER A 610 -50.39 14.77 -12.80
C SER A 610 -50.70 14.99 -14.28
N ASP A 611 -51.97 15.21 -14.59
CA ASP A 611 -52.44 15.42 -15.95
C ASP A 611 -52.28 16.87 -16.43
N GLY A 612 -52.77 17.16 -17.65
CA GLY A 612 -52.62 18.47 -18.28
C GLY A 612 -53.50 19.59 -17.71
N SER A 613 -54.36 19.33 -16.72
CA SER A 613 -55.41 20.22 -16.23
C SER A 613 -55.61 20.13 -14.70
N PHE A 614 -56.30 21.14 -14.14
CA PHE A 614 -56.75 21.22 -12.74
C PHE A 614 -55.73 20.84 -11.64
N ASN A 615 -55.01 21.86 -11.15
CA ASN A 615 -54.18 21.67 -9.95
C ASN A 615 -54.88 22.02 -8.63
N TYR A 616 -54.40 21.40 -7.57
CA TYR A 616 -54.88 21.58 -6.19
C TYR A 616 -53.68 21.75 -5.24
N SER A 617 -53.96 21.92 -3.95
CA SER A 617 -52.97 22.21 -2.92
C SER A 617 -52.00 21.05 -2.59
N GLY A 618 -52.09 19.93 -3.31
CA GLY A 618 -51.09 18.86 -3.26
C GLY A 618 -50.99 18.12 -1.93
N TYR A 619 -49.78 17.79 -1.50
CA TYR A 619 -49.53 16.96 -0.32
C TYR A 619 -48.41 17.50 0.57
N ALA A 620 -48.49 17.18 1.86
CA ALA A 620 -47.43 17.41 2.84
C ALA A 620 -47.24 16.14 3.67
N ILE A 621 -45.99 15.69 3.82
CA ILE A 621 -45.67 14.43 4.49
C ILE A 621 -44.54 14.68 5.48
N ASP A 622 -44.83 14.50 6.76
CA ASP A 622 -43.83 14.53 7.83
C ASP A 622 -43.09 13.19 7.89
N ILE A 623 -41.78 13.27 7.86
CA ILE A 623 -40.90 12.11 7.86
C ILE A 623 -40.33 11.92 9.26
N THR A 624 -40.50 10.73 9.82
CA THR A 624 -39.80 10.30 11.04
C THR A 624 -39.08 8.99 10.75
N CYS A 625 -38.13 8.62 11.59
CA CYS A 625 -37.41 7.36 11.46
C CYS A 625 -37.59 6.55 12.74
N VAL A 626 -37.85 5.27 12.58
CA VAL A 626 -37.94 4.32 13.69
C VAL A 626 -36.85 3.27 13.54
N ASN A 627 -36.21 2.90 14.65
CA ASN A 627 -35.30 1.76 14.63
C ASN A 627 -36.09 0.52 14.18
N THR A 628 -35.66 -0.09 13.09
CA THR A 628 -36.07 -1.44 12.70
C THR A 628 -35.09 -2.48 13.22
N CYS A 629 -33.89 -2.02 13.60
CA CYS A 629 -32.81 -2.81 14.16
C CYS A 629 -33.06 -3.08 15.65
N ASN A 630 -33.26 -4.36 16.00
CA ASN A 630 -33.27 -4.86 17.38
C ASN A 630 -32.03 -5.71 17.68
N LEU A 631 -30.98 -5.65 16.86
CA LEU A 631 -29.71 -6.31 17.17
C LEU A 631 -28.99 -5.51 18.25
N ILE A 632 -28.65 -6.18 19.35
CA ILE A 632 -27.91 -5.61 20.46
C ILE A 632 -26.82 -6.61 20.81
N ILE A 633 -25.57 -6.15 20.81
CA ILE A 633 -24.45 -6.84 21.42
C ILE A 633 -24.50 -6.57 22.92
N THR A 634 -24.66 -7.64 23.69
CA THR A 634 -24.37 -7.65 25.11
C THR A 634 -23.02 -8.29 25.32
N ASP A 635 -22.12 -7.60 25.98
CA ASP A 635 -20.96 -8.23 26.58
C ASP A 635 -21.33 -8.81 27.95
N THR A 636 -20.65 -9.88 28.33
CA THR A 636 -20.57 -10.19 29.76
C THR A 636 -19.70 -9.12 30.41
N ASN A 637 -20.36 -8.10 30.98
CA ASN A 637 -19.73 -7.08 31.82
C ASN A 637 -19.03 -7.75 33.02
N TYR A 638 -17.77 -8.10 32.86
CA TYR A 638 -16.80 -7.96 33.93
C TYR A 638 -16.35 -6.50 33.87
N PRO A 639 -16.87 -5.61 34.73
CA PRO A 639 -16.68 -4.17 34.59
C PRO A 639 -15.20 -3.84 34.50
N LEU A 640 -14.85 -2.84 33.69
CA LEU A 640 -13.53 -2.19 33.72
C LEU A 640 -13.14 -1.92 35.19
N GLY A 641 -12.25 -2.74 35.74
CA GLY A 641 -11.88 -2.76 37.16
C GLY A 641 -12.19 -4.04 37.95
N SER A 642 -12.72 -5.12 37.37
CA SER A 642 -12.70 -6.43 38.04
C SER A 642 -11.31 -7.05 37.96
N SER A 643 -10.80 -7.49 39.10
CA SER A 643 -9.46 -8.05 39.31
C SER A 643 -9.26 -9.47 38.74
N ASP A 644 -9.85 -9.79 37.59
CA ASP A 644 -9.74 -11.12 36.97
C ASP A 644 -8.74 -11.07 35.82
N CYS A 645 -7.46 -11.23 36.15
CA CYS A 645 -6.41 -11.60 35.18
C CYS A 645 -6.56 -13.05 34.67
N ASP A 646 -7.62 -13.75 35.09
CA ASP A 646 -7.86 -15.18 34.83
C ASP A 646 -8.70 -15.45 33.56
N LEU A 647 -9.24 -14.43 32.90
CA LEU A 647 -10.00 -14.60 31.65
C LEU A 647 -9.12 -14.34 30.41
N ASP A 648 -9.19 -15.24 29.44
CA ASP A 648 -8.47 -15.15 28.17
C ASP A 648 -9.23 -14.36 27.09
N TYR A 649 -10.49 -13.97 27.32
CA TYR A 649 -11.39 -13.37 26.32
C TYR A 649 -12.52 -12.51 26.92
N VAL A 650 -13.23 -11.78 26.06
CA VAL A 650 -14.54 -11.15 26.32
C VAL A 650 -15.62 -11.86 25.51
N GLU A 651 -16.64 -12.40 26.17
CA GLU A 651 -17.78 -13.04 25.49
C GLU A 651 -18.75 -11.97 25.00
N LEU A 652 -18.99 -11.97 23.69
CA LEU A 652 -19.91 -11.08 23.00
C LEU A 652 -21.12 -11.89 22.54
N THR A 653 -22.29 -11.58 23.08
CA THR A 653 -23.55 -12.26 22.75
C THR A 653 -24.49 -11.27 22.09
N THR A 654 -25.13 -11.66 20.99
CA THR A 654 -26.22 -10.88 20.42
C THR A 654 -27.58 -11.32 20.96
N ASN A 655 -28.52 -10.40 21.04
CA ASN A 655 -29.92 -10.72 21.35
C ASN A 655 -30.70 -11.31 20.15
N ALA A 656 -30.00 -11.74 19.09
CA ALA A 656 -30.58 -12.52 18.00
C ALA A 656 -31.14 -13.86 18.55
N PRO A 657 -32.26 -14.38 18.01
CA PRO A 657 -32.78 -15.68 18.43
C PRO A 657 -31.68 -16.75 18.40
N LEU A 658 -31.56 -17.53 19.48
CA LEU A 658 -30.57 -18.61 19.57
C LEU A 658 -30.67 -19.50 18.32
N PRO A 659 -29.54 -19.92 17.71
CA PRO A 659 -29.58 -20.88 16.63
C PRO A 659 -30.36 -22.13 17.11
N PRO A 660 -31.18 -22.76 16.24
CA PRO A 660 -31.86 -24.00 16.58
C PRO A 660 -30.82 -25.02 17.09
N PRO A 661 -31.20 -25.93 18.00
CA PRO A 661 -30.29 -27.01 18.37
C PRO A 661 -29.92 -27.83 17.13
N THR A 662 -28.61 -27.95 16.87
CA THR A 662 -28.06 -28.79 15.83
C THR A 662 -28.40 -30.25 16.12
N ASN A 663 -29.03 -30.92 15.15
CA ASN A 663 -29.37 -32.34 15.24
C ASN A 663 -28.43 -33.14 14.34
N THR A 664 -27.91 -34.26 14.86
CA THR A 664 -27.22 -35.25 14.02
C THR A 664 -28.24 -35.97 13.15
N ILE A 665 -28.22 -35.69 11.84
CA ILE A 665 -29.11 -36.31 10.85
C ILE A 665 -28.49 -37.57 10.23
N PHE A 666 -27.16 -37.72 10.33
CA PHE A 666 -26.43 -38.93 9.95
C PHE A 666 -25.18 -39.09 10.81
N SER A 667 -24.84 -40.32 11.17
CA SER A 667 -23.59 -40.66 11.86
C SER A 667 -23.11 -42.05 11.44
N GLU A 668 -21.83 -42.20 11.19
CA GLU A 668 -21.17 -43.49 10.94
C GLU A 668 -19.78 -43.51 11.59
N THR A 669 -19.50 -44.59 12.33
CA THR A 669 -18.25 -44.78 13.10
C THR A 669 -17.52 -46.08 12.73
N PHE A 670 -18.04 -46.87 11.79
CA PHE A 670 -17.42 -48.12 11.30
C PHE A 670 -17.09 -49.21 12.37
N ASP A 671 -17.56 -49.04 13.61
CA ASP A 671 -17.25 -49.88 14.77
C ASP A 671 -17.64 -51.35 14.63
N THR A 672 -18.52 -51.68 13.69
CA THR A 672 -19.14 -53.01 13.55
C THR A 672 -18.23 -54.07 12.91
N GLY A 673 -17.01 -53.70 12.51
CA GLY A 673 -15.99 -54.63 11.98
C GLY A 673 -16.21 -55.06 10.52
N GLY A 674 -17.16 -54.43 9.82
CA GLY A 674 -17.43 -54.63 8.40
C GLY A 674 -18.14 -53.41 7.80
N PHE A 675 -18.12 -53.28 6.48
CA PHE A 675 -18.76 -52.14 5.82
C PHE A 675 -20.27 -52.07 6.16
N PRO A 676 -20.74 -50.94 6.70
CA PRO A 676 -22.14 -50.75 7.04
C PRO A 676 -23.05 -50.83 5.81
N ALA A 677 -24.31 -51.14 6.02
CA ALA A 677 -25.26 -51.35 4.92
C ALA A 677 -25.43 -50.09 4.06
N GLY A 678 -25.28 -50.23 2.75
CA GLY A 678 -25.49 -49.15 1.77
C GLY A 678 -24.24 -48.35 1.41
N TRP A 679 -23.13 -48.53 2.14
CA TRP A 679 -21.82 -48.05 1.70
C TRP A 679 -21.34 -48.84 0.49
N SER A 680 -20.67 -48.16 -0.44
CA SER A 680 -20.11 -48.78 -1.64
C SER A 680 -18.66 -48.37 -1.86
N THR A 681 -17.86 -49.31 -2.35
CA THR A 681 -16.44 -49.11 -2.63
C THR A 681 -16.13 -49.42 -4.09
N ILE A 682 -15.29 -48.59 -4.71
CA ILE A 682 -14.65 -48.88 -6.00
C ILE A 682 -13.15 -48.95 -5.73
N ASN A 683 -12.50 -50.04 -6.14
CA ASN A 683 -11.06 -50.20 -6.02
C ASN A 683 -10.40 -49.99 -7.38
N GLY A 684 -9.44 -49.07 -7.45
CA GLY A 684 -8.72 -48.70 -8.67
C GLY A 684 -7.67 -49.73 -9.13
N GLY A 685 -7.34 -50.70 -8.27
CA GLY A 685 -6.37 -51.76 -8.52
C GLY A 685 -6.57 -52.95 -7.57
N THR A 686 -5.79 -54.02 -7.76
CA THR A 686 -5.91 -55.27 -6.96
C THR A 686 -5.03 -55.30 -5.72
N GLY A 687 -4.07 -54.39 -5.63
CA GLY A 687 -3.06 -54.29 -4.60
C GLY A 687 -3.41 -53.37 -3.44
N THR A 688 -4.37 -52.47 -3.64
CA THR A 688 -4.88 -51.53 -2.64
C THR A 688 -6.40 -51.65 -2.57
N THR A 689 -6.96 -51.77 -1.37
CA THR A 689 -8.40 -51.98 -1.19
C THR A 689 -8.93 -51.26 0.03
N TRP A 690 -10.17 -50.78 -0.05
CA TRP A 690 -10.92 -50.35 1.12
C TRP A 690 -11.22 -51.54 2.03
N ILE A 691 -10.83 -51.44 3.30
CA ILE A 691 -11.13 -52.42 4.36
C ILE A 691 -11.65 -51.71 5.61
N ILE A 692 -12.17 -52.49 6.57
CA ILE A 692 -12.33 -52.02 7.95
C ILE A 692 -11.14 -52.53 8.74
N SER A 693 -10.36 -51.61 9.31
CA SER A 693 -9.15 -51.89 10.07
C SER A 693 -9.44 -51.72 11.56
N ASN A 694 -9.02 -52.66 12.40
CA ASN A 694 -9.13 -52.56 13.86
C ASN A 694 -8.02 -51.65 14.44
N THR A 695 -8.00 -50.41 13.96
CA THR A 695 -7.12 -49.31 14.36
C THR A 695 -8.00 -48.15 14.84
N SER A 696 -7.37 -47.10 15.35
CA SER A 696 -8.03 -45.86 15.78
C SER A 696 -7.16 -44.66 15.36
N ASN A 697 -6.55 -44.76 14.18
CA ASN A 697 -5.56 -43.81 13.67
C ASN A 697 -6.22 -42.47 13.32
N ALA A 698 -7.41 -42.45 12.70
CA ALA A 698 -8.19 -41.24 12.50
C ALA A 698 -8.66 -40.60 13.82
N GLY A 699 -8.62 -41.36 14.93
CA GLY A 699 -9.23 -41.03 16.21
C GLY A 699 -10.61 -41.67 16.35
N GLY A 700 -11.14 -41.73 17.58
CA GLY A 700 -12.41 -42.42 17.86
C GLY A 700 -12.24 -43.80 18.49
N THR A 701 -13.27 -44.65 18.35
CA THR A 701 -13.25 -46.04 18.82
C THR A 701 -12.59 -46.96 17.81
N ALA A 702 -12.15 -48.15 18.25
CA ALA A 702 -11.42 -49.05 17.38
C ALA A 702 -12.34 -49.68 16.32
N ASN A 703 -11.83 -49.78 15.09
CA ASN A 703 -12.49 -50.12 13.83
C ASN A 703 -12.86 -48.87 13.01
N GLU A 704 -12.04 -48.57 12.01
CA GLU A 704 -12.20 -47.43 11.11
C GLU A 704 -12.10 -47.91 9.66
N VAL A 705 -12.64 -47.13 8.72
CA VAL A 705 -12.45 -47.46 7.30
C VAL A 705 -11.04 -47.07 6.89
N MET A 706 -10.34 -47.97 6.22
CA MET A 706 -8.95 -47.79 5.81
C MET A 706 -8.79 -48.13 4.34
N LEU A 707 -8.15 -47.24 3.59
CA LEU A 707 -7.56 -47.62 2.31
C LEU A 707 -6.23 -48.30 2.58
N ASP A 708 -6.20 -49.62 2.51
CA ASP A 708 -5.05 -50.45 2.89
C ASP A 708 -4.23 -50.87 1.66
N TRP A 709 -2.94 -50.53 1.66
CA TRP A 709 -1.99 -50.98 0.65
C TRP A 709 -1.40 -52.35 1.02
N ASN A 710 -1.70 -53.37 0.21
CA ASN A 710 -1.30 -54.76 0.45
C ASN A 710 -0.14 -55.25 -0.43
N SER A 711 -0.10 -54.89 -1.72
CA SER A 711 1.08 -55.11 -2.60
C SER A 711 0.89 -54.56 -4.02
N GLY A 712 1.95 -54.04 -4.64
CA GLY A 712 1.97 -53.70 -6.07
C GLY A 712 1.97 -52.20 -6.38
N PHE A 713 2.21 -51.87 -7.65
CA PHE A 713 2.16 -50.51 -8.20
C PHE A 713 0.81 -50.29 -8.89
N ASP A 714 -0.17 -49.81 -8.14
CA ASP A 714 -1.48 -49.48 -8.68
C ASP A 714 -1.59 -47.97 -8.88
N ASN A 715 -2.01 -47.55 -10.06
CA ASN A 715 -2.41 -46.17 -10.35
C ASN A 715 -3.88 -46.18 -10.79
N GLY A 716 -4.73 -45.46 -10.07
CA GLY A 716 -6.17 -45.55 -10.27
C GLY A 716 -6.97 -44.60 -9.40
N SER A 717 -8.24 -44.94 -9.18
CA SER A 717 -9.15 -44.19 -8.32
C SER A 717 -9.86 -45.15 -7.36
N TRP A 718 -9.73 -44.89 -6.06
CA TRP A 718 -10.38 -45.64 -5.00
C TRP A 718 -11.42 -44.74 -4.37
N ILE A 719 -12.66 -45.22 -4.36
CA ILE A 719 -13.82 -44.42 -3.96
C ILE A 719 -14.57 -45.16 -2.88
N LEU A 720 -14.87 -44.48 -1.79
CA LEU A 720 -15.82 -44.88 -0.77
C LEU A 720 -17.00 -43.90 -0.82
N THR A 721 -18.22 -44.42 -1.01
CA THR A 721 -19.43 -43.59 -1.10
C THR A 721 -20.46 -44.03 -0.08
N SER A 722 -21.05 -43.05 0.63
CA SER A 722 -22.12 -43.24 1.61
C SER A 722 -23.43 -43.72 0.97
N PRO A 723 -24.37 -44.29 1.76
CA PRO A 723 -25.76 -44.38 1.34
C PRO A 723 -26.39 -42.99 1.16
N ALA A 724 -27.60 -42.94 0.58
CA ALA A 724 -28.39 -41.71 0.51
C ALA A 724 -28.83 -41.28 1.92
N ILE A 725 -28.42 -40.08 2.32
CA ILE A 725 -28.77 -39.44 3.60
C ILE A 725 -29.98 -38.55 3.35
N ASN A 726 -31.05 -38.71 4.13
CA ASN A 726 -32.25 -37.88 3.98
C ASN A 726 -32.04 -36.53 4.66
N ILE A 727 -32.10 -35.45 3.88
CA ILE A 727 -31.93 -34.06 4.33
C ILE A 727 -33.19 -33.21 4.10
N THR A 728 -34.34 -33.87 3.89
CA THR A 728 -35.59 -33.18 3.52
C THR A 728 -36.06 -32.23 4.63
N GLY A 729 -36.03 -30.93 4.34
CA GLY A 729 -36.50 -29.90 5.27
C GLY A 729 -35.48 -29.51 6.34
N GLU A 730 -34.27 -30.06 6.25
CA GLU A 730 -33.12 -29.67 7.05
C GLU A 730 -32.44 -28.44 6.44
N THR A 731 -31.84 -27.61 7.29
CA THR A 731 -31.09 -26.41 6.91
C THR A 731 -29.78 -26.32 7.69
N ASN A 732 -28.83 -25.50 7.23
CA ASN A 732 -27.52 -25.34 7.87
C ASN A 732 -26.75 -26.67 7.97
N LEU A 733 -26.76 -27.44 6.88
CA LEU A 733 -26.09 -28.74 6.85
C LEU A 733 -24.57 -28.60 7.08
N GLN A 734 -24.02 -29.34 8.04
CA GLN A 734 -22.58 -29.45 8.28
C GLN A 734 -22.11 -30.89 8.15
N LEU A 735 -20.93 -31.11 7.57
CA LEU A 735 -20.27 -32.39 7.46
C LEU A 735 -19.04 -32.43 8.37
N ASN A 736 -19.07 -33.31 9.36
CA ASN A 736 -17.94 -33.60 10.24
C ASN A 736 -17.36 -34.98 9.93
N TYR A 737 -16.04 -35.13 10.04
CA TYR A 737 -15.36 -36.42 9.97
C TYR A 737 -13.97 -36.34 10.59
N LEU A 738 -13.42 -37.50 10.92
CA LEU A 738 -12.03 -37.70 11.29
C LEU A 738 -11.30 -38.40 10.14
N HIS A 739 -10.05 -38.03 9.88
CA HIS A 739 -9.18 -38.81 9.00
C HIS A 739 -7.71 -38.68 9.40
N ASP A 740 -6.92 -39.70 9.06
CA ASP A 740 -5.47 -39.76 9.25
C ASP A 740 -4.83 -40.44 8.03
N LEU A 741 -3.76 -39.87 7.49
CA LEU A 741 -3.10 -40.36 6.28
C LEU A 741 -1.59 -40.39 6.47
N ASP A 742 -1.01 -41.55 6.23
CA ASP A 742 0.43 -41.82 6.36
C ASP A 742 1.06 -41.94 4.97
N HIS A 743 1.96 -41.01 4.68
CA HIS A 743 2.62 -40.83 3.40
C HIS A 743 3.97 -41.54 3.37
N TRP A 744 4.14 -42.45 2.41
CA TRP A 744 5.36 -43.27 2.29
C TRP A 744 6.49 -42.59 1.52
N SER A 745 6.20 -41.91 0.40
CA SER A 745 7.23 -41.37 -0.49
C SER A 745 6.73 -40.28 -1.42
N SER A 746 7.43 -39.15 -1.41
CA SER A 746 7.13 -37.96 -2.23
C SER A 746 7.42 -38.16 -3.72
N SER A 747 8.00 -39.32 -4.10
CA SER A 747 8.24 -39.68 -5.50
C SER A 747 7.00 -40.20 -6.22
N TYR A 748 5.92 -40.50 -5.50
CA TYR A 748 4.68 -41.05 -6.06
C TYR A 748 3.53 -40.08 -5.80
N LEU A 749 2.89 -39.62 -6.88
CA LEU A 749 1.89 -38.55 -6.81
C LEU A 749 0.49 -39.12 -6.69
N TYR A 750 -0.21 -38.74 -5.63
CA TYR A 750 -1.62 -39.02 -5.43
C TYR A 750 -2.34 -37.83 -4.78
N SER A 751 -3.65 -37.84 -4.88
CA SER A 751 -4.53 -36.80 -4.34
C SER A 751 -5.73 -37.43 -3.66
N ILE A 752 -6.21 -36.81 -2.59
CA ILE A 752 -7.44 -37.20 -1.90
C ILE A 752 -8.50 -36.10 -2.00
N TYR A 753 -9.76 -36.49 -2.02
CA TYR A 753 -10.92 -35.61 -2.09
C TYR A 753 -12.00 -36.11 -1.15
N ILE A 754 -12.62 -35.19 -0.41
CA ILE A 754 -13.88 -35.41 0.28
C ILE A 754 -14.92 -34.55 -0.40
N GLU A 755 -15.98 -35.20 -0.89
CA GLU A 755 -16.94 -34.62 -1.82
C GLU A 755 -18.37 -34.89 -1.36
N THR A 756 -19.28 -33.99 -1.71
CA THR A 756 -20.71 -34.12 -1.42
C THR A 756 -21.54 -34.02 -2.69
N SER A 757 -22.71 -34.65 -2.72
CA SER A 757 -23.62 -34.65 -3.87
C SER A 757 -25.06 -34.80 -3.42
N THR A 758 -26.02 -34.23 -4.16
CA THR A 758 -27.46 -34.43 -3.94
C THR A 758 -28.08 -35.47 -4.87
N ASP A 759 -27.35 -35.90 -5.91
CA ASP A 759 -27.83 -36.81 -6.96
C ASP A 759 -26.92 -38.02 -7.21
N ASN A 760 -25.82 -38.16 -6.46
CA ASN A 760 -24.81 -39.20 -6.58
C ASN A 760 -24.07 -39.22 -7.94
N THR A 761 -24.14 -38.13 -8.72
CA THR A 761 -23.51 -38.01 -10.04
C THR A 761 -22.70 -36.73 -10.19
N ASN A 762 -23.20 -35.60 -9.69
CA ASN A 762 -22.54 -34.30 -9.66
C ASN A 762 -21.96 -34.06 -8.27
N TRP A 763 -20.65 -33.87 -8.19
CA TRP A 763 -19.92 -33.85 -6.92
C TRP A 763 -19.27 -32.50 -6.68
N THR A 764 -19.45 -31.98 -5.47
CA THR A 764 -18.82 -30.76 -4.97
C THR A 764 -17.73 -31.15 -3.98
N THR A 765 -16.48 -30.76 -4.28
CA THR A 765 -15.34 -30.94 -3.37
C THR A 765 -15.48 -30.03 -2.15
N ARG A 766 -15.39 -30.61 -0.96
CA ARG A 766 -15.35 -29.90 0.33
C ARG A 766 -13.95 -29.84 0.90
N TYR A 767 -13.18 -30.90 0.69
CA TYR A 767 -11.77 -30.95 1.02
C TYR A 767 -11.00 -31.63 -0.11
N SER A 768 -9.78 -31.17 -0.37
CA SER A 768 -8.85 -31.90 -1.21
C SER A 768 -7.42 -31.66 -0.77
N SER A 769 -6.59 -32.69 -0.86
CA SER A 769 -5.14 -32.53 -0.83
C SER A 769 -4.57 -33.09 -2.14
N ILE A 770 -3.91 -32.21 -2.90
CA ILE A 770 -3.45 -32.48 -4.27
C ILE A 770 -1.94 -32.72 -4.25
N ASN A 771 -1.48 -33.77 -4.92
CA ASN A 771 -0.06 -34.15 -4.96
C ASN A 771 0.54 -34.27 -3.56
N ASN A 772 -0.11 -35.05 -2.69
CA ASN A 772 0.30 -35.26 -1.30
C ASN A 772 1.79 -35.64 -1.21
N SER A 773 2.52 -34.91 -0.37
CA SER A 773 3.98 -35.08 -0.16
C SER A 773 4.36 -35.24 1.32
N ALA A 774 3.37 -35.23 2.23
CA ALA A 774 3.54 -35.35 3.66
C ALA A 774 2.33 -36.03 4.31
N ASP A 775 2.50 -36.48 5.56
CA ASP A 775 1.44 -37.06 6.39
C ASP A 775 0.34 -36.03 6.69
N ILE A 776 -0.89 -36.51 6.83
CA ILE A 776 -2.01 -35.73 7.35
C ILE A 776 -2.38 -36.36 8.71
N PRO A 777 -2.04 -35.71 9.84
CA PRO A 777 -2.31 -36.29 11.14
C PRO A 777 -3.82 -36.34 11.41
N ALA A 778 -4.21 -37.25 12.30
CA ALA A 778 -5.55 -37.39 12.86
C ALA A 778 -6.16 -36.03 13.24
N THR A 779 -7.10 -35.56 12.43
CA THR A 779 -7.70 -34.23 12.57
C THR A 779 -9.22 -34.31 12.50
N SER A 780 -9.87 -33.52 13.37
CA SER A 780 -11.30 -33.26 13.27
C SER A 780 -11.54 -32.20 12.21
N ASN A 781 -12.37 -32.56 11.24
CA ASN A 781 -12.72 -31.70 10.12
C ASN A 781 -14.21 -31.42 10.18
N SER A 782 -14.58 -30.15 9.99
CA SER A 782 -15.96 -29.69 9.86
C SER A 782 -16.07 -28.83 8.61
N HIS A 783 -17.11 -29.07 7.81
CA HIS A 783 -17.33 -28.39 6.53
C HIS A 783 -18.77 -27.92 6.43
N ASP A 784 -18.98 -26.64 6.13
CA ASP A 784 -20.31 -26.14 5.76
C ASP A 784 -20.72 -26.71 4.38
N ILE A 785 -21.88 -27.35 4.38
CA ILE A 785 -22.50 -27.92 3.19
C ILE A 785 -23.94 -27.42 2.99
N SER A 786 -24.29 -26.29 3.62
CA SER A 786 -25.58 -25.59 3.54
C SER A 786 -25.99 -25.22 2.12
N SER A 787 -25.06 -25.18 1.16
CA SER A 787 -25.39 -25.06 -0.27
C SER A 787 -26.29 -26.19 -0.79
N HIS A 788 -26.40 -27.31 -0.04
CA HIS A 788 -27.29 -28.43 -0.33
C HIS A 788 -28.63 -28.34 0.39
N ASP A 789 -28.89 -27.28 1.16
CA ASP A 789 -30.17 -27.02 1.82
C ASP A 789 -31.33 -27.03 0.81
N GLY A 790 -32.51 -27.43 1.28
CA GLY A 790 -33.72 -27.53 0.45
C GLY A 790 -33.74 -28.74 -0.51
N ASN A 791 -32.68 -29.56 -0.56
CA ASN A 791 -32.69 -30.83 -1.26
C ASN A 791 -33.27 -31.96 -0.37
N THR A 792 -33.45 -33.16 -0.96
CA THR A 792 -34.03 -34.31 -0.23
C THR A 792 -33.00 -35.38 0.13
N SER A 793 -31.89 -35.45 -0.61
CA SER A 793 -30.85 -36.47 -0.44
C SER A 793 -29.47 -35.84 -0.43
N LEU A 794 -28.56 -36.40 0.36
CA LEU A 794 -27.14 -36.08 0.40
C LEU A 794 -26.32 -37.39 0.30
N TYR A 795 -25.22 -37.33 -0.41
CA TYR A 795 -24.21 -38.38 -0.54
C TYR A 795 -22.84 -37.80 -0.19
N ILE A 796 -22.01 -38.58 0.50
CA ILE A 796 -20.63 -38.23 0.85
C ILE A 796 -19.71 -39.22 0.13
N ARG A 797 -18.61 -38.71 -0.43
CA ARG A 797 -17.61 -39.51 -1.13
C ARG A 797 -16.20 -39.17 -0.68
N PHE A 798 -15.44 -40.20 -0.31
CA PHE A 798 -14.01 -40.13 -0.08
C PHE A 798 -13.31 -40.77 -1.27
N ARG A 799 -12.47 -40.00 -1.95
CA ARG A 799 -11.85 -40.42 -3.21
C ARG A 799 -10.35 -40.21 -3.16
N PHE A 800 -9.60 -41.30 -3.31
CA PHE A 800 -8.16 -41.30 -3.55
C PHE A 800 -7.90 -41.49 -5.04
N THR A 801 -6.99 -40.73 -5.64
CA THR A 801 -6.59 -40.92 -7.04
C THR A 801 -5.09 -40.72 -7.24
N GLY A 802 -4.51 -41.50 -8.15
CA GLY A 802 -3.07 -41.48 -8.44
C GLY A 802 -2.40 -42.76 -7.99
N GLU A 803 -1.12 -42.66 -7.63
CA GLU A 803 -0.27 -43.82 -7.35
C GLU A 803 -0.40 -44.27 -5.89
N ALA A 804 -1.17 -45.35 -5.65
CA ALA A 804 -1.42 -45.87 -4.31
C ALA A 804 -0.18 -46.42 -3.60
N PHE A 805 0.94 -46.61 -4.32
CA PHE A 805 2.22 -46.95 -3.70
C PHE A 805 2.81 -45.80 -2.86
N GLY A 806 2.33 -44.57 -3.03
CA GLY A 806 2.77 -43.41 -2.25
C GLY A 806 2.14 -43.31 -0.85
N VAL A 807 1.15 -44.14 -0.52
CA VAL A 807 0.41 -44.09 0.76
C VAL A 807 0.55 -45.42 1.49
N PHE A 808 0.78 -45.39 2.80
CA PHE A 808 0.72 -46.61 3.62
C PHE A 808 -0.71 -46.96 3.98
N TYR A 809 -1.45 -45.98 4.47
CA TYR A 809 -2.86 -46.08 4.74
C TYR A 809 -3.53 -44.70 4.72
N TRP A 810 -4.84 -44.72 4.51
CA TRP A 810 -5.69 -43.56 4.75
C TRP A 810 -6.92 -44.02 5.54
N ASN A 811 -6.98 -43.61 6.80
CA ASN A 811 -8.02 -43.93 7.75
C ASN A 811 -9.07 -42.82 7.82
N ILE A 812 -10.34 -43.18 7.95
CA ILE A 812 -11.46 -42.25 8.12
C ILE A 812 -12.40 -42.82 9.20
N ASP A 813 -12.90 -41.95 10.08
CA ASP A 813 -13.84 -42.33 11.12
C ASP A 813 -14.80 -41.17 11.50
N ASN A 814 -15.79 -41.45 12.35
CA ASN A 814 -16.73 -40.49 12.96
C ASN A 814 -17.35 -39.50 11.95
N ILE A 815 -17.91 -40.02 10.87
CA ILE A 815 -18.58 -39.21 9.86
C ILE A 815 -19.95 -38.80 10.39
N GLU A 816 -20.19 -37.51 10.55
CA GLU A 816 -21.46 -36.96 10.99
C GLU A 816 -21.98 -35.90 10.01
N VAL A 817 -23.29 -35.88 9.81
CA VAL A 817 -23.98 -34.74 9.19
C VAL A 817 -24.90 -34.14 10.23
N LEU A 818 -24.73 -32.85 10.48
CA LEU A 818 -25.53 -32.07 11.42
C LEU A 818 -26.45 -31.11 10.65
N ALA A 819 -27.60 -30.78 11.20
CA ALA A 819 -28.51 -29.78 10.65
C ALA A 819 -29.42 -29.13 11.70
N ASP A 820 -29.93 -27.96 11.37
CA ASP A 820 -30.93 -27.24 12.15
C ASP A 820 -32.33 -27.56 11.61
N GLY A 821 -33.24 -28.02 12.47
CA GLY A 821 -34.64 -28.26 12.09
C GLY A 821 -35.39 -26.93 11.83
N SER A 822 -36.14 -26.85 10.72
CA SER A 822 -36.83 -25.64 10.23
C SER A 822 -37.97 -25.08 11.14
N PRO A 823 -38.31 -23.76 11.15
CA PRO A 823 -37.83 -22.69 10.25
C PRO A 823 -37.20 -21.42 10.88
N SER A 824 -36.40 -20.78 10.00
CA SER A 824 -35.85 -19.41 9.91
C SER A 824 -34.60 -19.05 10.72
N PRO A 825 -33.49 -18.68 10.04
CA PRO A 825 -32.32 -18.15 10.70
C PRO A 825 -32.54 -16.70 11.17
N PRO A 826 -31.89 -16.33 12.28
CA PRO A 826 -31.10 -15.12 12.32
C PRO A 826 -29.62 -15.48 12.20
N HIS A 827 -28.94 -14.84 11.26
CA HIS A 827 -27.56 -15.09 10.90
C HIS A 827 -26.77 -13.84 11.24
N VAL A 828 -26.12 -13.84 12.41
CA VAL A 828 -25.23 -12.76 12.82
C VAL A 828 -23.82 -13.09 12.34
N THR A 829 -23.26 -12.18 11.54
CA THR A 829 -21.85 -12.18 11.15
C THR A 829 -21.09 -11.13 11.93
N TRP A 830 -19.78 -11.33 12.10
CA TRP A 830 -18.92 -10.43 12.86
C TRP A 830 -17.78 -9.89 12.01
N SER A 831 -17.37 -8.66 12.26
CA SER A 831 -16.27 -7.99 11.57
C SER A 831 -15.57 -6.98 12.50
N PRO A 832 -14.24 -6.82 12.47
CA PRO A 832 -13.29 -7.66 11.73
C PRO A 832 -13.09 -9.03 12.42
N GLU A 833 -12.58 -10.02 11.68
CA GLU A 833 -12.34 -11.39 12.18
C GLU A 833 -11.18 -11.46 13.19
N SER A 834 -10.28 -10.47 13.16
CA SER A 834 -9.06 -10.47 13.95
C SER A 834 -9.35 -10.53 15.45
N GLY A 835 -8.82 -11.57 16.11
CA GLY A 835 -9.00 -11.78 17.55
C GLY A 835 -10.38 -12.30 17.95
N LEU A 836 -11.22 -12.77 17.02
CA LEU A 836 -12.49 -13.44 17.33
C LEU A 836 -12.36 -14.97 17.24
N TYR A 837 -13.05 -15.65 18.15
CA TYR A 837 -13.10 -17.11 18.24
C TYR A 837 -14.53 -17.59 18.43
N THR A 838 -14.82 -18.82 18.00
CA THR A 838 -16.14 -19.46 18.14
C THR A 838 -16.27 -20.30 19.42
N ASP A 839 -15.17 -20.51 20.14
CA ASP A 839 -15.12 -21.23 21.41
C ASP A 839 -14.37 -20.45 22.50
N SER A 840 -14.74 -20.70 23.75
CA SER A 840 -14.13 -20.05 24.93
C SER A 840 -12.68 -20.48 25.20
N ALA A 841 -12.18 -21.53 24.56
CA ALA A 841 -10.78 -21.96 24.69
C ALA A 841 -9.86 -21.26 23.66
N LEU A 842 -10.42 -20.41 22.80
CA LEU A 842 -9.70 -19.66 21.76
C LEU A 842 -8.94 -20.56 20.79
N THR A 843 -9.52 -21.73 20.50
CA THR A 843 -8.88 -22.74 19.66
C THR A 843 -9.37 -22.70 18.21
N VAL A 844 -10.57 -22.17 17.98
CA VAL A 844 -11.23 -22.10 16.68
C VAL A 844 -11.47 -20.62 16.32
N PRO A 845 -10.62 -20.03 15.46
CA PRO A 845 -10.82 -18.67 14.96
C PRO A 845 -12.18 -18.53 14.27
N TYR A 846 -12.83 -17.40 14.46
CA TYR A 846 -14.00 -17.03 13.67
C TYR A 846 -13.57 -16.72 12.23
N VAL A 847 -14.24 -17.31 11.24
CA VAL A 847 -13.96 -17.07 9.81
C VAL A 847 -15.04 -16.13 9.25
N ALA A 848 -14.64 -15.17 8.41
CA ALA A 848 -15.61 -14.28 7.77
C ALA A 848 -16.72 -15.05 7.04
N GLY A 849 -17.96 -14.68 7.36
CA GLY A 849 -19.15 -15.30 6.80
C GLY A 849 -19.73 -16.41 7.67
N ASP A 850 -19.02 -16.88 8.71
CA ASP A 850 -19.57 -17.80 9.68
C ASP A 850 -20.70 -17.13 10.48
N TYR A 851 -21.77 -17.88 10.76
CA TYR A 851 -22.89 -17.38 11.53
C TYR A 851 -22.73 -17.74 13.01
N ALA A 852 -22.61 -16.72 13.86
CA ALA A 852 -22.42 -16.91 15.29
C ALA A 852 -23.21 -15.86 16.07
N GLY A 853 -24.19 -16.31 16.86
CA GLY A 853 -24.89 -15.43 17.81
C GLY A 853 -24.01 -15.03 19.01
N THR A 854 -22.94 -15.78 19.28
CA THR A 854 -21.95 -15.54 20.33
C THR A 854 -20.55 -15.75 19.79
N VAL A 855 -19.63 -14.84 20.08
CA VAL A 855 -18.19 -14.96 19.78
C VAL A 855 -17.36 -14.58 21.01
N TYR A 856 -16.12 -15.04 21.04
CA TYR A 856 -15.18 -14.79 22.11
C TYR A 856 -14.05 -13.89 21.58
N ALA A 857 -13.99 -12.65 22.07
CA ALA A 857 -13.07 -11.63 21.58
C ALA A 857 -11.82 -11.53 22.47
N ALA A 858 -10.65 -11.69 21.87
CA ALA A 858 -9.33 -11.53 22.49
C ALA A 858 -8.40 -10.67 21.60
N PRO A 859 -8.75 -9.38 21.35
CA PRO A 859 -7.90 -8.50 20.55
C PRO A 859 -6.59 -8.18 21.26
N ASN A 860 -5.54 -7.86 20.49
CA ASN A 860 -4.32 -7.26 21.02
C ASN A 860 -4.47 -5.73 21.06
N GLY A 861 -5.07 -5.20 22.13
CA GLY A 861 -5.39 -3.79 22.28
C GLY A 861 -6.89 -3.50 22.25
N ALA A 862 -7.24 -2.29 21.82
CA ALA A 862 -8.63 -1.90 21.60
C ALA A 862 -9.06 -2.24 20.17
N GLN A 863 -10.12 -3.03 20.02
CA GLN A 863 -10.71 -3.39 18.75
C GLN A 863 -12.22 -3.18 18.80
N THR A 864 -12.76 -2.52 17.77
CA THR A 864 -14.21 -2.43 17.57
C THR A 864 -14.66 -3.57 16.69
N TYR A 865 -15.67 -4.30 17.15
CA TYR A 865 -16.35 -5.38 16.44
C TYR A 865 -17.77 -4.97 16.10
N THR A 866 -18.22 -5.33 14.90
CA THR A 866 -19.54 -5.09 14.36
C THR A 866 -20.24 -6.42 14.18
N ALA A 867 -21.37 -6.61 14.85
CA ALA A 867 -22.30 -7.71 14.57
C ALA A 867 -23.28 -7.25 13.49
N THR A 868 -23.54 -8.06 12.48
CA THR A 868 -24.47 -7.77 11.37
C THR A 868 -25.46 -8.91 11.20
N ASP A 869 -26.75 -8.65 11.34
CA ASP A 869 -27.79 -9.64 11.07
C ASP A 869 -28.09 -9.77 9.56
N GLN A 870 -28.94 -10.73 9.20
CA GLN A 870 -29.37 -11.02 7.83
C GLN A 870 -30.15 -9.89 7.14
N ASN A 871 -30.59 -8.87 7.87
CA ASN A 871 -31.29 -7.70 7.34
C ASN A 871 -30.35 -6.49 7.23
N SER A 872 -29.03 -6.71 7.36
CA SER A 872 -28.00 -5.66 7.42
C SER A 872 -28.16 -4.72 8.62
N CYS A 873 -28.87 -5.14 9.67
CA CYS A 873 -28.92 -4.42 10.93
C CYS A 873 -27.63 -4.70 11.70
N THR A 874 -26.96 -3.64 12.13
CA THR A 874 -25.66 -3.72 12.78
C THR A 874 -25.70 -3.17 14.19
N ASP A 875 -24.88 -3.74 15.06
CA ASP A 875 -24.50 -3.14 16.33
C ASP A 875 -22.98 -3.25 16.49
N MET A 876 -22.38 -2.32 17.24
CA MET A 876 -20.93 -2.24 17.41
C MET A 876 -20.53 -2.24 18.88
N ILE A 877 -19.46 -2.95 19.20
CA ILE A 877 -18.85 -2.94 20.53
C ILE A 877 -17.34 -2.78 20.44
N THR A 878 -16.77 -1.92 21.29
CA THR A 878 -15.32 -1.81 21.44
C THR A 878 -14.86 -2.67 22.60
N VAL A 879 -14.09 -3.71 22.29
CA VAL A 879 -13.42 -4.55 23.28
C VAL A 879 -12.00 -4.04 23.45
N THR A 880 -11.59 -3.73 24.67
CA THR A 880 -10.20 -3.43 24.99
C THR A 880 -9.64 -4.57 25.82
N PHE A 881 -8.71 -5.32 25.24
CA PHE A 881 -8.05 -6.44 25.90
C PHE A 881 -6.53 -6.27 25.79
N ASN A 882 -5.84 -6.23 26.93
CA ASN A 882 -4.42 -5.92 27.00
C ASN A 882 -3.73 -6.95 27.89
N LYS A 883 -3.20 -8.04 27.36
CA LYS A 883 -2.52 -9.08 28.16
C LYS A 883 -1.03 -9.16 27.82
N LYS A 884 -0.17 -9.14 28.84
CA LYS A 884 1.27 -9.39 28.74
C LYS A 884 1.69 -10.57 29.61
N LEU A 885 2.44 -11.50 29.03
CA LEU A 885 3.00 -12.66 29.71
C LEU A 885 4.46 -12.39 30.07
N TRP A 886 4.84 -12.60 31.33
CA TRP A 886 6.24 -12.61 31.72
C TRP A 886 6.85 -13.99 31.44
N ASN A 887 7.90 -14.04 30.64
CA ASN A 887 8.55 -15.29 30.25
C ASN A 887 9.87 -15.54 31.01
N GLY A 888 10.06 -14.90 32.16
CA GLY A 888 11.25 -15.09 32.98
C GLY A 888 11.24 -16.45 33.70
N THR A 889 12.43 -17.01 33.92
CA THR A 889 12.61 -18.24 34.69
C THR A 889 12.72 -17.96 36.19
N LEU A 890 12.48 -18.98 37.03
CA LEU A 890 12.76 -18.95 38.47
C LEU A 890 14.25 -18.63 38.72
N GLY A 891 14.58 -17.34 38.88
CA GLY A 891 15.94 -16.82 38.98
C GLY A 891 16.16 -15.49 38.24
N ASN A 892 15.26 -15.13 37.32
CA ASN A 892 15.28 -13.83 36.63
C ASN A 892 14.65 -12.75 37.52
N THR A 893 15.45 -11.77 37.95
CA THR A 893 15.01 -10.64 38.79
C THR A 893 14.53 -9.43 38.00
N ASP A 894 14.69 -9.43 36.67
CA ASP A 894 14.63 -8.22 35.85
C ASP A 894 13.31 -8.14 35.07
N TRP A 895 12.20 -8.19 35.79
CA TRP A 895 10.83 -8.07 35.24
C TRP A 895 10.51 -6.70 34.64
N ASN A 896 11.42 -5.74 34.74
CA ASN A 896 11.30 -4.40 34.16
C ASN A 896 12.02 -4.26 32.80
N ILE A 897 12.43 -5.36 32.16
CA ILE A 897 13.06 -5.36 30.85
C ILE A 897 12.04 -5.77 29.78
N ASP A 898 11.92 -4.98 28.71
CA ASP A 898 10.98 -5.15 27.60
C ASP A 898 11.02 -6.55 26.96
N THR A 899 12.20 -7.16 26.88
CA THR A 899 12.42 -8.48 26.25
C THR A 899 11.91 -9.65 27.07
N ASN A 900 11.67 -9.46 28.37
CA ASN A 900 11.16 -10.51 29.25
C ASN A 900 9.62 -10.64 29.18
N TRP A 901 8.95 -9.77 28.41
CA TRP A 901 7.50 -9.77 28.23
C TRP A 901 7.11 -10.15 26.82
N LEU A 902 6.00 -10.88 26.71
CA LEU A 902 5.38 -11.22 25.43
C LEU A 902 3.93 -10.69 25.40
N PRO A 903 3.54 -9.91 24.37
CA PRO A 903 4.40 -9.33 23.33
C PRO A 903 5.42 -8.32 23.91
N ILE A 904 6.57 -8.12 23.23
CA ILE A 904 7.71 -7.31 23.70
C ILE A 904 7.30 -5.93 24.22
N GLY A 905 7.89 -5.52 25.36
CA GLY A 905 7.70 -4.21 26.00
C GLY A 905 7.28 -4.30 27.46
N VAL A 906 7.70 -3.35 28.29
CA VAL A 906 7.32 -3.23 29.69
C VAL A 906 5.80 -3.00 29.80
N PRO A 907 5.08 -3.76 30.63
CA PRO A 907 3.66 -3.55 30.90
C PRO A 907 3.40 -2.13 31.41
N MET A 908 2.42 -1.46 30.80
CA MET A 908 1.83 -0.22 31.28
C MET A 908 0.70 -0.52 32.28
N ASN A 909 0.18 0.51 32.95
CA ASN A 909 -0.91 0.38 33.92
C ASN A 909 -2.25 -0.14 33.33
N THR A 910 -2.35 -0.25 32.01
CA THR A 910 -3.49 -0.79 31.27
C THR A 910 -3.33 -2.27 30.87
N ASN A 911 -2.18 -2.90 31.13
CA ASN A 911 -1.91 -4.29 30.80
C ASN A 911 -2.23 -5.25 31.96
N CYS A 912 -2.96 -6.32 31.69
CA CYS A 912 -3.07 -7.53 32.52
C CYS A 912 -1.76 -8.31 32.44
N ILE A 913 -1.19 -8.63 33.60
CA ILE A 913 0.10 -9.31 33.74
C ILE A 913 -0.15 -10.76 34.15
N ILE A 914 0.34 -11.72 33.37
CA ILE A 914 0.40 -13.12 33.78
C ILE A 914 1.85 -13.51 34.04
N ILE A 915 2.09 -14.07 35.23
CA ILE A 915 3.35 -14.69 35.62
C ILE A 915 3.06 -16.21 35.72
N PRO A 916 3.58 -17.03 34.80
CA PRO A 916 3.24 -18.45 34.75
C PRO A 916 3.73 -19.20 35.99
N ASP A 917 2.84 -19.95 36.66
CA ASP A 917 3.18 -20.93 37.70
C ASP A 917 3.61 -22.24 37.02
N THR A 918 4.87 -22.64 37.21
CA THR A 918 5.42 -23.86 36.61
C THR A 918 5.50 -25.04 37.59
N GLY A 919 4.86 -25.01 38.77
CA GLY A 919 5.02 -26.15 39.67
C GLY A 919 4.34 -26.18 41.04
N GLY A 920 3.20 -25.52 41.23
CA GLY A 920 2.35 -25.78 42.41
C GLY A 920 2.92 -25.26 43.73
N TYR A 921 3.72 -24.19 43.66
CA TYR A 921 4.09 -23.36 44.79
C TYR A 921 3.66 -21.92 44.47
N ASP A 922 2.83 -21.32 45.34
CA ASP A 922 2.42 -19.92 45.25
C ASP A 922 3.64 -19.03 44.95
N PRO A 923 3.54 -18.02 44.05
CA PRO A 923 4.67 -17.17 43.73
C PRO A 923 5.08 -16.31 44.94
N ILE A 924 6.00 -16.83 45.76
CA ILE A 924 6.71 -16.08 46.78
C ILE A 924 7.86 -15.35 46.08
N ILE A 925 7.67 -14.05 45.82
CA ILE A 925 8.75 -13.13 45.48
C ILE A 925 9.51 -12.80 46.78
N ASP A 926 10.58 -13.55 47.06
CA ASP A 926 11.53 -13.28 48.14
C ASP A 926 12.94 -13.07 47.58
N GLY A 927 13.29 -11.80 47.39
CA GLY A 927 14.65 -11.33 47.20
C GLY A 927 15.42 -11.26 48.52
N THR A 928 16.70 -11.62 48.47
CA THR A 928 17.71 -11.18 49.45
C THR A 928 18.97 -10.79 48.64
N THR A 929 19.84 -9.86 49.05
CA THR A 929 20.21 -9.40 50.40
C THR A 929 20.66 -7.93 50.41
N ASP A 930 20.79 -7.40 51.64
CA ASP A 930 21.76 -6.38 52.08
C ASP A 930 21.98 -5.11 51.23
N GLY A 931 21.08 -4.15 51.44
CA GLY A 931 21.56 -2.80 51.74
C GLY A 931 20.65 -1.65 51.37
N ASN A 932 19.77 -1.79 50.36
CA ASN A 932 18.95 -0.67 49.88
C ASN A 932 17.52 -1.03 49.43
N GLY A 933 16.89 -2.07 50.00
CA GLY A 933 15.43 -2.30 49.90
C GLY A 933 15.05 -3.77 49.64
N LEU A 934 14.04 -4.28 50.37
CA LEU A 934 13.46 -5.62 50.20
C LEU A 934 11.97 -5.52 49.80
N ASN A 935 11.62 -6.29 48.76
CA ASN A 935 10.38 -6.93 48.26
C ASN A 935 8.98 -6.43 48.65
N LEU A 936 8.00 -6.65 47.75
CA LEU A 936 6.57 -6.63 48.05
C LEU A 936 5.86 -7.92 47.60
N THR A 937 5.11 -8.52 48.52
CA THR A 937 4.09 -9.56 48.32
C THR A 937 2.71 -8.88 48.21
N ILE A 938 1.89 -9.23 47.22
CA ILE A 938 0.56 -8.62 46.98
C ILE A 938 -0.54 -9.48 47.64
N GLU A 939 -1.25 -8.92 48.62
CA GLU A 939 -2.61 -9.34 49.00
C GLU A 939 -3.54 -8.12 49.15
N ASN A 940 -4.69 -8.21 48.48
CA ASN A 940 -5.94 -7.43 48.56
C ASN A 940 -5.88 -5.95 49.06
N GLY A 941 -5.93 -4.99 48.13
CA GLY A 941 -6.35 -3.60 48.40
C GLY A 941 -5.42 -2.44 48.03
N ALA A 942 -4.28 -2.64 47.36
CA ALA A 942 -3.36 -1.54 46.98
C ALA A 942 -3.47 -1.16 45.48
N THR A 943 -3.22 0.12 45.15
CA THR A 943 -3.31 0.64 43.76
C THR A 943 -1.93 0.93 43.16
N LEU A 944 -1.74 0.51 41.91
CA LEU A 944 -0.51 0.70 41.14
C LEU A 944 -0.56 2.04 40.40
N THR A 945 0.41 2.95 40.63
CA THR A 945 0.46 4.24 39.90
C THR A 945 1.74 4.36 39.08
N GLN A 946 1.60 4.59 37.79
CA GLN A 946 2.72 4.84 36.87
C GLN A 946 3.18 6.30 36.97
N GLN A 947 4.48 6.53 37.19
CA GLN A 947 5.07 7.86 37.23
C GLN A 947 5.67 8.27 35.87
N SER A 948 5.91 9.57 35.71
CA SER A 948 6.31 10.25 34.46
C SER A 948 7.68 9.88 33.91
N ASN A 949 8.42 9.00 34.59
CA ASN A 949 9.70 8.42 34.17
C ASN A 949 9.58 6.91 33.87
N SER A 950 8.36 6.42 33.60
CA SER A 950 8.05 5.02 33.34
C SER A 950 8.30 4.07 34.52
N THR A 951 8.47 4.57 35.75
CA THR A 951 8.53 3.72 36.95
C THR A 951 7.14 3.53 37.56
N LEU A 952 6.80 2.28 37.89
CA LEU A 952 5.57 1.95 38.62
C LEU A 952 5.83 2.06 40.13
N THR A 953 5.03 2.88 40.82
CA THR A 953 5.06 2.99 42.28
C THR A 953 3.78 2.41 42.85
N ILE A 954 3.91 1.49 43.80
CA ILE A 954 2.78 1.00 44.60
C ILE A 954 2.50 2.06 45.66
N VAL A 955 1.31 2.65 45.63
CA VAL A 955 0.88 3.64 46.63
C VAL A 955 -0.28 3.04 47.41
N ASN A 956 -0.19 3.14 48.73
CA ASN A 956 -1.21 2.69 49.66
C ASN A 956 -2.40 3.64 49.66
#